data_AF-A0A829QBV8-F1
#
_entry.id   AF-A0A829QBV8-F1
#
_cell.length_a   1.000
_cell.length_b   1.000
_cell.length_c   1.000
_cell.angle_alpha   90.00
_cell.angle_beta   90.00
_cell.angle_gamma   90.00
#
_symmetry.space_group_name_H-M   'P 1'
#
loop_
_entity.id
_entity.type
_entity.pdbx_description
1 polymer ?
#
loop_
_entity_poly.entity_id
_entity_poly.type
_entity_poly.pdbx_seq_one_letter_code
_entity_poly.pdbx_strand_id
1 'polypeptide(L)'
;MLRREASALLAYVADHPRIAPNRIAGMIFRTRVARRYRALATVENHDQLVAALRTVVAGTEHPLVVRNSEPATARRHGFVFPGQGGQRPGMGRLFYDAFPSFRAEVERCADLFDKQFGRSPLSYLLDDQLPTNDSATVVQPALFTQMVGLAALWRTVGVTPRAVVGHSQGEIAGAYVSGVMSLDDAVTVVGTRAGIADEFPADDYAMAVIATDRDTCEELLARNSGWAELSVINSPSMVGISGQRETVHQIVEHLIEDGVFARVIPVRYPAHTSMIASIGAQIRHALTENLDAGEFTVSEIDCIGATLGTAISPEMPVDQYWFWNLRNAVRFDRAVATAAAAHVDTFVELAEHPTLQLALRENLAALGSERTACVVGTSHRNATDLGEFTANLAKIAVHDLDYNWDALRTEAPDRVSLPLRDFPNVQNNDIPLWLSYRADTSGVAVPKQPIVTPEAERRVEMGNDSRAYPRLLREAWAKVTRRSMMPPRSYAFIDGTGDAGALVEALRDSAPNFGSSARIVTGTDESGIGDADTVVIVLPSPALLDDHEAADAVARFFGNRTWWPRLSSTVTGCWLVTVGGEQAIADDGPAHPVHAAIAAGFRCMGTEHPGIAFRHLDLTSDIASPDKADNILAALQSAGESELALRADGMYAKRVLDIDQDGDESSRVVAPAHVVITGGTGKLGQEFCEHYARMGTRQITLISRSGETDAVTGRLDAIRRSTGAKVRALPCDVTDTAAVTALADQLRDTPADLIVHAAVDYSDTPLSEVTTNKFQDALRAKVIGISNVLDTVPRTDSCRVMLCSSLAATIGGKGQLMYAAGNRMLDVLASTRRASGLDCTSIQWGQWTVHLDLGDAGIAKLAAAGVHPMRPADALAVGMGHHHGNTLVGAFDLTQARAMLGVFGYGPLLSELEDNGGPVAPAETTRPAPVVSENRSGHLVQLLAEVIGADHADSIDTAMPMVAMGLDSLQALEFRRRVQAELDFELPVQDLLGGASVDHVIDALTAQSR
;
A
#
# COMPACT_ATOMS: atom_id res chain seq x y z
N MET A 1 27.39 1.79 -2.78
CA MET A 1 28.15 0.80 -3.58
C MET A 1 28.31 1.21 -5.04
N LEU A 2 27.22 1.49 -5.78
CA LEU A 2 27.28 1.86 -7.22
C LEU A 2 28.31 2.97 -7.53
N ARG A 3 28.32 4.06 -6.73
CA ARG A 3 29.31 5.15 -6.89
C ARG A 3 30.76 4.70 -6.67
N ARG A 4 31.02 3.76 -5.76
CA ARG A 4 32.37 3.20 -5.54
C ARG A 4 32.80 2.34 -6.72
N GLU A 5 31.89 1.52 -7.25
CA GLU A 5 32.15 0.70 -8.44
C GLU A 5 32.48 1.60 -9.64
N ALA A 6 31.68 2.65 -9.87
CA ALA A 6 31.94 3.63 -10.91
C ALA A 6 33.27 4.37 -10.72
N SER A 7 33.64 4.69 -9.48
CA SER A 7 34.93 5.32 -9.16
C SER A 7 36.11 4.39 -9.47
N ALA A 8 36.02 3.11 -9.12
CA ALA A 8 37.05 2.11 -9.42
C ALA A 8 37.21 1.89 -10.93
N LEU A 9 36.09 1.82 -11.66
CA LEU A 9 36.10 1.75 -13.12
C LEU A 9 36.66 3.03 -13.75
N LEU A 10 36.32 4.21 -13.22
CA LEU A 10 36.83 5.49 -13.71
C LEU A 10 38.36 5.58 -13.58
N ALA A 11 38.91 5.14 -12.44
CA ALA A 11 40.36 5.08 -12.24
C ALA A 11 41.01 4.13 -13.26
N TYR A 12 40.46 2.93 -13.42
CA TYR A 12 40.96 1.96 -14.40
C TYR A 12 40.94 2.49 -15.84
N VAL A 13 39.83 3.11 -16.25
CA VAL A 13 39.64 3.69 -17.59
C VAL A 13 40.62 4.83 -17.85
N ALA A 14 40.90 5.66 -16.83
CA ALA A 14 41.89 6.74 -16.93
C ALA A 14 43.31 6.22 -17.15
N ASP A 15 43.69 5.13 -16.47
CA ASP A 15 45.02 4.52 -16.60
C ASP A 15 45.17 3.69 -17.90
N HIS A 16 44.06 3.31 -18.55
CA HIS A 16 44.05 2.44 -19.73
C HIS A 16 43.29 3.05 -20.93
N PRO A 17 43.72 4.21 -21.48
CA PRO A 17 42.99 4.94 -22.53
C PRO A 17 42.85 4.21 -23.87
N ARG A 18 43.65 3.15 -24.08
CA ARG A 18 43.64 2.35 -25.32
C ARG A 18 42.62 1.21 -25.29
N ILE A 19 41.97 0.94 -24.16
CA ILE A 19 40.96 -0.12 -24.07
C ILE A 19 39.61 0.43 -24.51
N ALA A 20 39.05 -0.18 -25.55
CA ALA A 20 37.76 0.21 -26.10
C ALA A 20 36.60 -0.07 -25.11
N PRO A 21 35.55 0.78 -25.09
CA PRO A 21 34.41 0.61 -24.17
C PRO A 21 33.73 -0.76 -24.21
N ASN A 22 33.60 -1.37 -25.40
CA ASN A 22 33.00 -2.70 -25.56
C ASN A 22 33.77 -3.81 -24.82
N ARG A 23 35.11 -3.71 -24.74
CA ARG A 23 35.94 -4.64 -23.96
C ARG A 23 35.70 -4.51 -22.46
N ILE A 24 35.45 -3.29 -22.00
CA ILE A 24 35.13 -2.98 -20.60
C ILE A 24 33.73 -3.48 -20.27
N ALA A 25 32.73 -3.19 -21.11
CA ALA A 25 31.37 -3.70 -20.96
C ALA A 25 31.34 -5.24 -20.92
N GLY A 26 32.06 -5.92 -21.83
CA GLY A 26 32.18 -7.38 -21.81
C GLY A 26 32.82 -7.92 -20.53
N MET A 27 33.83 -7.22 -19.97
CA MET A 27 34.41 -7.60 -18.68
C MET A 27 33.43 -7.40 -17.52
N ILE A 28 32.63 -6.33 -17.53
CA ILE A 28 31.60 -6.07 -16.52
C ILE A 28 30.54 -7.16 -16.58
N PHE A 29 29.93 -7.42 -17.73
CA PHE A 29 28.87 -8.42 -17.87
C PHE A 29 29.33 -9.84 -17.48
N ARG A 30 30.60 -10.20 -17.72
CA ARG A 30 31.14 -11.51 -17.32
C ARG A 30 31.48 -11.64 -15.84
N THR A 31 31.89 -10.56 -15.19
CA THR A 31 32.50 -10.63 -13.83
C THR A 31 31.66 -9.99 -12.74
N ARG A 32 30.58 -9.29 -13.10
CA ARG A 32 29.69 -8.59 -12.16
C ARG A 32 28.33 -9.25 -12.12
N VAL A 33 27.85 -9.49 -10.91
CA VAL A 33 26.44 -9.80 -10.67
C VAL A 33 25.66 -8.49 -10.64
N ALA A 34 24.58 -8.41 -11.41
CA ALA A 34 23.71 -7.24 -11.42
C ALA A 34 23.03 -7.07 -10.06
N ARG A 35 23.34 -5.98 -9.35
CA ARG A 35 22.75 -5.62 -8.05
C ARG A 35 21.49 -4.78 -8.24
N ARG A 36 20.78 -4.47 -7.15
CA ARG A 36 19.53 -3.70 -7.22
C ARG A 36 19.72 -2.24 -7.67
N TYR A 37 20.84 -1.58 -7.34
CA TYR A 37 21.13 -0.23 -7.82
C TYR A 37 22.08 -0.28 -9.02
N ARG A 38 21.62 0.23 -10.15
CA ARG A 38 22.20 0.03 -11.47
C ARG A 38 22.33 1.36 -12.19
N ALA A 39 23.40 1.48 -12.97
CA ALA A 39 23.54 2.51 -13.99
C ALA A 39 24.01 1.83 -15.27
N LEU A 40 23.36 2.15 -16.38
CA LEU A 40 23.74 1.72 -17.71
C LEU A 40 24.18 2.95 -18.51
N ALA A 41 25.39 2.89 -19.05
CA ALA A 41 25.96 3.96 -19.85
C ALA A 41 26.03 3.54 -21.32
N THR A 42 25.46 4.35 -22.21
CA THR A 42 25.43 4.15 -23.66
C THR A 42 26.50 4.99 -24.31
N VAL A 43 27.65 4.38 -24.64
CA VAL A 43 28.85 5.13 -25.07
C VAL A 43 29.53 4.48 -26.27
N GLU A 44 30.06 5.30 -27.18
CA GLU A 44 30.72 4.87 -28.40
C GLU A 44 32.25 4.93 -28.30
N ASN A 45 32.76 5.83 -27.46
CA ASN A 45 34.18 6.09 -27.32
C ASN A 45 34.62 6.27 -25.87
N HIS A 46 35.93 6.33 -25.66
CA HIS A 46 36.56 6.39 -24.35
C HIS A 46 36.19 7.68 -23.59
N ASP A 47 36.16 8.83 -24.25
CA ASP A 47 35.82 10.11 -23.62
C ASP A 47 34.38 10.12 -23.08
N GLN A 48 33.43 9.58 -23.84
CA GLN A 48 32.05 9.41 -23.40
C GLN A 48 31.95 8.44 -22.21
N LEU A 49 32.72 7.35 -22.19
CA LEU A 49 32.78 6.42 -21.05
C LEU A 49 33.29 7.13 -19.78
N VAL A 50 34.35 7.92 -19.90
CA VAL A 50 34.90 8.71 -18.79
C VAL A 50 33.87 9.72 -18.27
N ALA A 51 33.20 10.44 -19.17
CA ALA A 51 32.16 11.40 -18.81
C ALA A 51 30.98 10.72 -18.10
N ALA A 52 30.49 9.60 -18.62
CA ALA A 52 29.42 8.82 -18.03
C ALA A 52 29.78 8.34 -16.61
N LEU A 53 30.97 7.77 -16.42
CA LEU A 53 31.43 7.29 -15.11
C LEU A 53 31.56 8.43 -14.10
N ARG A 54 32.11 9.60 -14.51
CA ARG A 54 32.16 10.80 -13.64
C ARG A 54 30.78 11.23 -13.16
N THR A 55 29.79 11.20 -14.05
CA THR A 55 28.41 11.52 -13.69
C THR A 55 27.84 10.54 -12.67
N VAL A 56 28.06 9.22 -12.86
CA VAL A 56 27.59 8.21 -11.88
C VAL A 56 28.24 8.42 -10.52
N VAL A 57 29.54 8.77 -10.49
CA VAL A 57 30.27 9.07 -9.26
C VAL A 57 29.72 10.32 -8.57
N ALA A 58 29.47 11.39 -9.33
CA ALA A 58 28.92 12.64 -8.83
C ALA A 58 27.43 12.54 -8.43
N GLY A 59 26.71 11.54 -8.96
CA GLY A 59 25.26 11.39 -8.77
C GLY A 59 24.43 12.42 -9.54
N THR A 60 24.98 13.01 -10.61
CA THR A 60 24.32 13.98 -11.49
C THR A 60 23.57 13.28 -12.63
N GLU A 61 22.84 14.03 -13.45
CA GLU A 61 22.19 13.51 -14.67
C GLU A 61 23.11 13.65 -15.89
N HIS A 62 22.99 12.71 -16.83
CA HIS A 62 23.72 12.77 -18.10
C HIS A 62 22.92 12.03 -19.20
N PRO A 63 22.83 12.57 -20.43
CA PRO A 63 22.01 11.97 -21.49
C PRO A 63 22.38 10.52 -21.85
N LEU A 64 23.67 10.17 -21.73
CA LEU A 64 24.18 8.82 -22.00
C LEU A 64 24.08 7.85 -20.80
N VAL A 65 23.46 8.25 -19.69
CA VAL A 65 23.41 7.43 -18.47
C VAL A 65 21.98 7.30 -17.98
N VAL A 66 21.49 6.06 -17.94
CA VAL A 66 20.23 5.71 -17.29
C VAL A 66 20.55 5.00 -15.98
N ARG A 67 19.91 5.42 -14.89
CA ARG A 67 20.10 4.84 -13.55
C ARG A 67 18.78 4.76 -12.81
N ASN A 68 18.68 3.81 -11.90
CA ASN A 68 17.58 3.78 -10.94
C ASN A 68 17.98 4.50 -9.64
N SER A 69 17.06 5.33 -9.13
CA SER A 69 17.16 5.95 -7.80
C SER A 69 16.70 4.99 -6.71
N GLU A 70 15.75 4.12 -7.04
CA GLU A 70 15.19 3.06 -6.21
C GLU A 70 15.78 1.70 -6.59
N PRO A 71 15.77 0.71 -5.67
CA PRO A 71 16.25 -0.63 -5.99
C PRO A 71 15.41 -1.27 -7.10
N ALA A 72 16.06 -1.91 -8.08
CA ALA A 72 15.40 -2.73 -9.10
C ALA A 72 14.54 -3.81 -8.44
N THR A 73 13.33 -4.01 -8.97
CA THR A 73 12.33 -4.99 -8.52
C THR A 73 12.00 -5.93 -9.67
N ALA A 74 11.54 -7.14 -9.40
CA ALA A 74 11.06 -8.03 -10.46
C ALA A 74 9.92 -7.34 -11.23
N ARG A 75 9.99 -7.35 -12.57
CA ARG A 75 8.98 -6.72 -13.44
C ARG A 75 8.28 -7.75 -14.31
N ARG A 76 7.03 -7.47 -14.66
CA ARG A 76 6.26 -8.27 -15.63
C ARG A 76 5.98 -7.42 -16.86
N HIS A 77 6.57 -7.82 -17.98
CA HIS A 77 6.44 -7.10 -19.24
C HIS A 77 5.12 -7.43 -19.94
N GLY A 78 4.43 -6.39 -20.41
CA GLY A 78 3.28 -6.47 -21.30
C GLY A 78 3.61 -5.82 -22.63
N PHE A 79 3.43 -6.56 -23.73
CA PHE A 79 3.57 -5.97 -25.06
C PHE A 79 2.24 -5.40 -25.52
N VAL A 80 2.24 -4.14 -25.94
CA VAL A 80 1.05 -3.42 -26.38
C VAL A 80 1.11 -3.25 -27.89
N PHE A 81 0.09 -3.76 -28.58
CA PHE A 81 -0.04 -3.79 -30.03
C PHE A 81 -1.10 -2.77 -30.47
N PRO A 82 -0.69 -1.60 -31.00
CA PRO A 82 -1.64 -0.56 -31.39
C PRO A 82 -2.41 -0.89 -32.67
N GLY A 83 -3.53 -0.19 -32.87
CA GLY A 83 -4.33 -0.24 -34.08
C GLY A 83 -3.78 0.63 -35.22
N GLN A 84 -4.66 1.01 -36.14
CA GLN A 84 -4.33 1.91 -37.25
C GLN A 84 -4.25 3.38 -36.79
N GLY A 85 -3.33 4.16 -37.37
CA GLY A 85 -3.20 5.60 -37.12
C GLY A 85 -1.75 6.12 -37.03
N GLY A 86 -0.77 5.22 -36.85
CA GLY A 86 0.65 5.56 -36.78
C GLY A 86 1.46 5.26 -38.04
N GLN A 87 0.87 4.57 -39.02
CA GLN A 87 1.57 4.04 -40.19
C GLN A 87 2.18 5.13 -41.09
N ARG A 88 3.24 4.76 -41.79
CA ARG A 88 3.80 5.49 -42.92
C ARG A 88 4.68 4.56 -43.77
N PRO A 89 4.89 4.89 -45.06
CA PRO A 89 5.94 4.27 -45.85
C PRO A 89 7.32 4.39 -45.19
N GLY A 90 8.12 3.33 -45.27
CA GLY A 90 9.48 3.26 -44.73
C GLY A 90 9.59 3.04 -43.22
N MET A 91 8.47 2.82 -42.50
CA MET A 91 8.47 2.72 -41.03
C MET A 91 9.26 1.54 -40.43
N GLY A 92 9.58 0.53 -41.24
CA GLY A 92 10.34 -0.65 -40.82
C GLY A 92 11.83 -0.59 -41.15
N ARG A 93 12.26 0.36 -42.00
CA ARG A 93 13.63 0.40 -42.58
C ARG A 93 14.72 0.38 -41.51
N LEU A 94 14.61 1.26 -40.52
CA LEU A 94 15.61 1.41 -39.45
C LEU A 94 15.85 0.09 -38.71
N PHE A 95 14.78 -0.62 -38.33
CA PHE A 95 14.86 -1.87 -37.59
C PHE A 95 15.28 -3.04 -38.47
N TYR A 96 14.83 -3.05 -39.73
CA TYR A 96 15.21 -4.05 -40.73
C TYR A 96 16.72 -4.03 -40.97
N ASP A 97 17.32 -2.85 -41.07
CA ASP A 97 18.76 -2.68 -41.28
C ASP A 97 19.58 -3.01 -40.02
N ALA A 98 19.04 -2.71 -38.83
CA ALA A 98 19.77 -2.88 -37.57
C ALA A 98 19.67 -4.27 -36.93
N PHE A 99 18.54 -4.97 -37.03
CA PHE A 99 18.28 -6.22 -36.29
C PHE A 99 17.95 -7.40 -37.20
N PRO A 100 18.79 -8.46 -37.21
CA PRO A 100 18.52 -9.68 -37.98
C PRO A 100 17.22 -10.39 -37.58
N SER A 101 16.84 -10.35 -36.29
CA SER A 101 15.61 -10.97 -35.79
C SER A 101 14.35 -10.25 -36.30
N PHE A 102 14.38 -8.90 -36.34
CA PHE A 102 13.32 -8.12 -36.98
C PHE A 102 13.21 -8.47 -38.47
N ARG A 103 14.35 -8.46 -39.18
CA ARG A 103 14.43 -8.77 -40.62
C ARG A 103 13.84 -10.14 -40.94
N ALA A 104 14.30 -11.18 -40.25
CA ALA A 104 13.87 -12.55 -40.49
C ALA A 104 12.36 -12.71 -40.27
N GLU A 105 11.83 -12.07 -39.24
CA GLU A 105 10.40 -12.15 -38.92
C GLU A 105 9.54 -11.35 -39.91
N VAL A 106 10.01 -10.18 -40.33
CA VAL A 106 9.36 -9.38 -41.38
C VAL A 106 9.35 -10.10 -42.72
N GLU A 107 10.46 -10.72 -43.12
CA GLU A 107 10.55 -11.52 -44.35
C GLU A 107 9.59 -12.71 -44.31
N ARG A 108 9.52 -13.42 -43.17
CA ARG A 108 8.61 -14.55 -42.98
C ARG A 108 7.14 -14.15 -43.13
N CYS A 109 6.73 -13.04 -42.51
CA CYS A 109 5.39 -12.49 -42.69
C CYS A 109 5.16 -12.04 -44.14
N ALA A 110 6.13 -11.35 -44.74
CA ALA A 110 6.03 -10.81 -46.07
C ALA A 110 5.86 -11.89 -47.15
N ASP A 111 6.63 -12.97 -47.05
CA ASP A 111 6.52 -14.14 -47.93
C ASP A 111 5.15 -14.80 -47.80
N LEU A 112 4.60 -14.85 -46.59
CA LEU A 112 3.30 -15.48 -46.35
C LEU A 112 2.13 -14.65 -46.89
N PHE A 113 2.15 -13.33 -46.70
CA PHE A 113 1.18 -12.43 -47.33
C PHE A 113 1.24 -12.50 -48.86
N ASP A 114 2.45 -12.56 -49.43
CA ASP A 114 2.61 -12.71 -50.88
C ASP A 114 2.05 -14.05 -51.37
N LYS A 115 2.34 -15.14 -50.65
CA LYS A 115 1.83 -16.48 -50.99
C LYS A 115 0.31 -16.58 -50.90
N GLN A 116 -0.32 -16.01 -49.87
CA GLN A 116 -1.76 -16.15 -49.63
C GLN A 116 -2.60 -15.11 -50.39
N PHE A 117 -2.11 -13.87 -50.53
CA PHE A 117 -2.87 -12.73 -51.06
C PHE A 117 -2.23 -12.08 -52.30
N GLY A 118 -1.07 -12.57 -52.77
CA GLY A 118 -0.37 -12.07 -53.96
C GLY A 118 0.24 -10.68 -53.79
N ARG A 119 0.37 -10.20 -52.55
CA ARG A 119 0.91 -8.87 -52.22
C ARG A 119 1.76 -8.92 -50.96
N SER A 120 3.01 -8.50 -51.09
CA SER A 120 3.93 -8.37 -49.96
C SER A 120 3.83 -6.99 -49.28
N PRO A 121 3.75 -6.90 -47.94
CA PRO A 121 3.85 -5.63 -47.21
C PRO A 121 5.27 -5.04 -47.18
N LEU A 122 6.28 -5.78 -47.66
CA LEU A 122 7.69 -5.43 -47.50
C LEU A 122 8.06 -4.08 -48.13
N SER A 123 7.51 -3.77 -49.31
CA SER A 123 7.80 -2.48 -49.98
C SER A 123 7.31 -1.30 -49.14
N TYR A 124 6.12 -1.40 -48.52
CA TYR A 124 5.59 -0.34 -47.67
C TYR A 124 6.46 -0.13 -46.42
N LEU A 125 7.00 -1.20 -45.83
CA LEU A 125 7.86 -1.09 -44.65
C LEU A 125 9.22 -0.45 -44.96
N LEU A 126 9.70 -0.57 -46.19
CA LEU A 126 11.08 -0.30 -46.54
C LEU A 126 11.27 0.94 -47.44
N ASP A 127 10.31 1.25 -48.30
CA ASP A 127 10.37 2.37 -49.23
C ASP A 127 9.60 3.58 -48.66
N ASP A 128 10.32 4.67 -48.38
CA ASP A 128 9.76 5.91 -47.86
C ASP A 128 9.23 6.85 -48.96
N GLN A 129 9.42 6.51 -50.23
CA GLN A 129 8.97 7.30 -51.39
C GLN A 129 7.60 6.87 -51.91
N LEU A 130 6.98 5.84 -51.33
CA LEU A 130 5.65 5.40 -51.75
C LEU A 130 4.58 6.46 -51.45
N PRO A 131 3.57 6.62 -52.32
CA PRO A 131 2.45 7.50 -52.03
C PRO A 131 1.69 7.04 -50.77
N THR A 132 1.23 7.98 -49.95
CA THR A 132 0.42 7.73 -48.74
C THR A 132 -1.03 7.34 -49.05
N ASN A 133 -1.28 6.68 -50.19
CA ASN A 133 -2.61 6.15 -50.49
C ASN A 133 -2.83 4.83 -49.74
N ASP A 134 -3.20 5.00 -48.47
CA ASP A 134 -3.28 3.99 -47.44
C ASP A 134 -4.57 3.14 -47.56
N SER A 135 -4.65 2.23 -48.54
CA SER A 135 -5.72 1.22 -48.55
C SER A 135 -5.54 0.23 -47.39
N ALA A 136 -6.62 -0.35 -46.89
CA ALA A 136 -6.56 -1.31 -45.79
C ALA A 136 -5.72 -2.53 -46.17
N THR A 137 -5.81 -3.01 -47.42
CA THR A 137 -4.99 -4.11 -47.98
C THR A 137 -3.49 -3.84 -48.02
N VAL A 138 -3.05 -2.60 -47.87
CA VAL A 138 -1.63 -2.24 -47.75
C VAL A 138 -1.27 -1.99 -46.28
N VAL A 139 -2.06 -1.19 -45.57
CA VAL A 139 -1.72 -0.72 -44.23
C VAL A 139 -1.85 -1.79 -43.16
N GLN A 140 -2.91 -2.60 -43.19
CA GLN A 140 -3.13 -3.61 -42.14
C GLN A 140 -2.03 -4.70 -42.16
N PRO A 141 -1.68 -5.31 -43.31
CA PRO A 141 -0.56 -6.24 -43.40
C PRO A 141 0.79 -5.62 -42.99
N ALA A 142 1.05 -4.38 -43.38
CA ALA A 142 2.28 -3.68 -43.02
C ALA A 142 2.37 -3.42 -41.51
N LEU A 143 1.29 -2.93 -40.88
CA LEU A 143 1.24 -2.73 -39.43
C LEU A 143 1.40 -4.03 -38.65
N PHE A 144 0.71 -5.10 -39.07
CA PHE A 144 0.89 -6.44 -38.48
C PHE A 144 2.36 -6.87 -38.55
N THR A 145 2.95 -6.81 -39.74
CA THR A 145 4.33 -7.25 -39.98
C THR A 145 5.34 -6.42 -39.17
N GLN A 146 5.13 -5.11 -39.08
CA GLN A 146 5.94 -4.22 -38.24
C GLN A 146 5.86 -4.61 -36.76
N MET A 147 4.65 -4.74 -36.20
CA MET A 147 4.45 -5.03 -34.78
C MET A 147 5.09 -6.38 -34.38
N VAL A 148 4.92 -7.40 -35.23
CA VAL A 148 5.48 -8.73 -35.00
C VAL A 148 7.01 -8.71 -35.12
N GLY A 149 7.56 -8.00 -36.10
CA GLY A 149 9.01 -7.77 -36.21
C GLY A 149 9.58 -7.06 -34.98
N LEU A 150 8.89 -6.02 -34.47
CA LEU A 150 9.28 -5.32 -33.25
C LEU A 150 9.21 -6.24 -32.01
N ALA A 151 8.23 -7.14 -31.92
CA ALA A 151 8.18 -8.14 -30.86
C ALA A 151 9.40 -9.07 -30.89
N ALA A 152 9.82 -9.53 -32.08
CA ALA A 152 11.03 -10.35 -32.26
C ALA A 152 12.31 -9.59 -31.86
N LEU A 153 12.38 -8.30 -32.20
CA LEU A 153 13.47 -7.41 -31.80
C LEU A 153 13.55 -7.30 -30.26
N TRP A 154 12.46 -6.94 -29.58
CA TRP A 154 12.44 -6.77 -28.12
C TRP A 154 12.79 -8.07 -27.37
N ARG A 155 12.33 -9.22 -27.86
CA ARG A 155 12.70 -10.54 -27.32
C ARG A 155 14.19 -10.81 -27.41
N THR A 156 14.83 -10.38 -28.51
CA THR A 156 16.28 -10.58 -28.73
C THR A 156 17.12 -9.80 -27.72
N VAL A 157 16.65 -8.64 -27.28
CA VAL A 157 17.33 -7.81 -26.26
C VAL A 157 16.88 -8.14 -24.83
N GLY A 158 16.30 -9.32 -24.61
CA GLY A 158 16.00 -9.83 -23.26
C GLY A 158 14.69 -9.35 -22.65
N VAL A 159 13.81 -8.70 -23.42
CA VAL A 159 12.48 -8.29 -22.96
C VAL A 159 11.43 -9.25 -23.54
N THR A 160 10.91 -10.15 -22.71
CA THR A 160 9.87 -11.12 -23.10
C THR A 160 8.55 -10.81 -22.40
N PRO A 161 7.41 -10.79 -23.10
CA PRO A 161 6.13 -10.48 -22.50
C PRO A 161 5.59 -11.67 -21.70
N ARG A 162 4.93 -11.39 -20.56
CA ARG A 162 4.04 -12.34 -19.88
C ARG A 162 2.59 -12.16 -20.31
N ALA A 163 2.25 -10.97 -20.81
CA ALA A 163 0.96 -10.72 -21.43
C ALA A 163 1.13 -9.86 -22.69
N VAL A 164 0.17 -9.97 -23.59
CA VAL A 164 0.01 -9.06 -24.72
C VAL A 164 -1.32 -8.35 -24.60
N VAL A 165 -1.36 -7.08 -24.98
CA VAL A 165 -2.57 -6.25 -25.00
C VAL A 165 -2.74 -5.71 -26.41
N GLY A 166 -3.81 -6.09 -27.09
CA GLY A 166 -4.08 -5.64 -28.45
C GLY A 166 -5.16 -4.57 -28.52
N HIS A 167 -4.99 -3.63 -29.45
CA HIS A 167 -5.98 -2.63 -29.81
C HIS A 167 -6.49 -2.87 -31.23
N SER A 168 -7.78 -3.23 -31.38
CA SER A 168 -8.39 -3.49 -32.68
C SER A 168 -7.59 -4.52 -33.49
N GLN A 169 -7.08 -4.18 -34.69
CA GLN A 169 -6.25 -5.09 -35.49
C GLN A 169 -4.93 -5.48 -34.81
N GLY A 170 -4.44 -4.69 -33.85
CA GLY A 170 -3.28 -5.03 -33.05
C GLY A 170 -3.48 -6.29 -32.23
N GLU A 171 -4.73 -6.65 -31.92
CA GLU A 171 -5.07 -7.94 -31.29
C GLU A 171 -4.64 -9.14 -32.13
N ILE A 172 -4.62 -9.04 -33.45
CA ILE A 172 -4.21 -10.16 -34.33
C ILE A 172 -2.69 -10.39 -34.21
N ALA A 173 -1.90 -9.31 -34.14
CA ALA A 173 -0.46 -9.39 -33.87
C ALA A 173 -0.19 -9.92 -32.45
N GLY A 174 -0.96 -9.47 -31.46
CA GLY A 174 -0.90 -10.02 -30.09
C GLY A 174 -1.22 -11.51 -30.05
N ALA A 175 -2.27 -11.95 -30.74
CA ALA A 175 -2.67 -13.36 -30.79
C ALA A 175 -1.56 -14.25 -31.38
N TYR A 176 -0.93 -13.80 -32.47
CA TYR A 176 0.24 -14.48 -33.02
C TYR A 176 1.43 -14.48 -32.05
N VAL A 177 1.80 -13.33 -31.49
CA VAL A 177 3.00 -13.21 -30.64
C VAL A 177 2.85 -13.97 -29.33
N SER A 178 1.66 -14.01 -28.75
CA SER A 178 1.37 -14.84 -27.58
C SER A 178 1.36 -16.33 -27.93
N GLY A 179 1.09 -16.71 -29.18
CA GLY A 179 1.02 -18.11 -29.59
C GLY A 179 -0.35 -18.75 -29.36
N VAL A 180 -1.40 -17.94 -29.15
CA VAL A 180 -2.80 -18.41 -29.17
C VAL A 180 -3.33 -18.58 -30.61
N MET A 181 -2.56 -18.13 -31.60
CA MET A 181 -2.86 -18.25 -33.03
C MET A 181 -1.58 -18.47 -33.85
N SER A 182 -1.67 -19.27 -34.91
CA SER A 182 -0.56 -19.51 -35.84
C SER A 182 -0.25 -18.26 -36.70
N LEU A 183 0.93 -18.20 -37.34
CA LEU A 183 1.20 -17.11 -38.28
C LEU A 183 0.25 -17.18 -39.48
N ASP A 184 0.07 -18.37 -40.05
CA ASP A 184 -0.80 -18.59 -41.22
C ASP A 184 -2.22 -18.08 -40.97
N ASP A 185 -2.81 -18.43 -39.82
CA ASP A 185 -4.15 -17.97 -39.44
C ASP A 185 -4.19 -16.46 -39.20
N ALA A 186 -3.19 -15.90 -38.51
CA ALA A 186 -3.12 -14.45 -38.28
C ALA A 186 -3.03 -13.66 -39.60
N VAL A 187 -2.24 -14.15 -40.56
CA VAL A 187 -2.13 -13.57 -41.91
C VAL A 187 -3.46 -13.70 -42.66
N THR A 188 -4.14 -14.85 -42.58
CA THR A 188 -5.48 -15.05 -43.14
C THR A 188 -6.48 -14.03 -42.58
N VAL A 189 -6.51 -13.84 -41.26
CA VAL A 189 -7.43 -12.90 -40.59
C VAL A 189 -7.14 -11.46 -41.04
N VAL A 190 -5.88 -11.03 -41.03
CA VAL A 190 -5.50 -9.67 -41.45
C VAL A 190 -5.85 -9.44 -42.92
N GLY A 191 -5.46 -10.35 -43.81
CA GLY A 191 -5.69 -10.18 -45.26
C GLY A 191 -7.17 -10.18 -45.63
N THR A 192 -7.96 -11.09 -45.03
CA THR A 192 -9.41 -11.16 -45.23
C THR A 192 -10.10 -9.90 -44.72
N ARG A 193 -9.77 -9.46 -43.51
CA ARG A 193 -10.30 -8.22 -42.92
C ARG A 193 -9.98 -7.00 -43.76
N ALA A 194 -8.74 -6.91 -44.24
CA ALA A 194 -8.27 -5.79 -45.04
C ALA A 194 -8.95 -5.73 -46.40
N GLY A 195 -9.15 -6.87 -47.06
CA GLY A 195 -9.88 -6.97 -48.33
C GLY A 195 -11.32 -6.47 -48.20
N ILE A 196 -12.03 -6.93 -47.17
CA ILE A 196 -13.42 -6.52 -46.90
C ILE A 196 -13.51 -5.04 -46.52
N ALA A 197 -12.53 -4.51 -45.77
CA ALA A 197 -12.48 -3.09 -45.43
C ALA A 197 -12.34 -2.18 -46.66
N ASP A 198 -11.63 -2.63 -47.70
CA ASP A 198 -11.48 -1.90 -48.96
C ASP A 198 -12.71 -2.00 -49.89
N GLU A 199 -13.72 -2.83 -49.57
CA GLU A 199 -15.00 -2.86 -50.30
C GLU A 199 -15.88 -1.64 -49.98
N PHE A 200 -15.64 -0.96 -48.86
CA PHE A 200 -16.36 0.26 -48.50
C PHE A 200 -15.94 1.44 -49.40
N PRO A 201 -16.88 2.32 -49.80
CA PRO A 201 -16.54 3.52 -50.54
C PRO A 201 -15.60 4.41 -49.72
N ALA A 202 -14.41 4.69 -50.29
CA ALA A 202 -13.34 5.38 -49.59
C ALA A 202 -13.71 6.78 -49.07
N ASP A 203 -14.75 7.41 -49.63
CA ASP A 203 -15.15 8.80 -49.36
C ASP A 203 -16.43 8.98 -48.52
N ASP A 204 -17.02 7.89 -48.03
CA ASP A 204 -18.28 7.97 -47.26
C ASP A 204 -18.07 8.00 -45.74
N TYR A 205 -16.98 7.42 -45.24
CA TYR A 205 -16.76 7.23 -43.79
C TYR A 205 -15.44 7.80 -43.28
N ALA A 206 -15.45 8.19 -42.01
CA ALA A 206 -14.27 8.62 -41.28
C ALA A 206 -14.31 8.13 -39.83
N MET A 207 -13.15 8.15 -39.18
CA MET A 207 -12.98 7.85 -37.77
C MET A 207 -12.14 8.95 -37.11
N ALA A 208 -12.40 9.30 -35.87
CA ALA A 208 -11.65 10.32 -35.13
C ALA A 208 -11.37 9.89 -33.69
N VAL A 209 -10.26 10.38 -33.12
CA VAL A 209 -9.99 10.35 -31.67
C VAL A 209 -10.32 11.72 -31.09
N ILE A 210 -10.98 11.74 -29.94
CA ILE A 210 -11.40 12.95 -29.25
C ILE A 210 -11.07 12.86 -27.75
N ALA A 211 -10.59 13.96 -27.16
CA ALA A 211 -10.20 14.05 -25.76
C ALA A 211 -11.39 14.43 -24.87
N THR A 212 -12.28 13.47 -24.63
CA THR A 212 -13.46 13.62 -23.78
C THR A 212 -13.77 12.30 -23.09
N ASP A 213 -14.54 12.34 -22.01
CA ASP A 213 -15.12 11.16 -21.40
C ASP A 213 -16.27 10.59 -22.25
N ARG A 214 -16.70 9.38 -21.88
CA ARG A 214 -17.74 8.61 -22.57
C ARG A 214 -19.08 9.31 -22.58
N ASP A 215 -19.53 9.82 -21.44
CA ASP A 215 -20.88 10.37 -21.29
C ASP A 215 -21.01 11.66 -22.11
N THR A 216 -19.99 12.52 -22.03
CA THR A 216 -19.88 13.74 -22.84
C THR A 216 -19.83 13.42 -24.33
N CYS A 217 -19.14 12.35 -24.75
CA CYS A 217 -19.15 11.90 -26.14
C CYS A 217 -20.54 11.43 -26.60
N GLU A 218 -21.26 10.67 -25.77
CA GLU A 218 -22.62 10.22 -26.08
C GLU A 218 -23.58 11.41 -26.20
N GLU A 219 -23.43 12.44 -25.36
CA GLU A 219 -24.18 13.71 -25.49
C GLU A 219 -23.87 14.46 -26.78
N LEU A 220 -22.58 14.55 -27.17
CA LEU A 220 -22.16 15.15 -28.44
C LEU A 220 -22.79 14.44 -29.63
N LEU A 221 -22.74 13.10 -29.64
CA LEU A 221 -23.35 12.30 -30.70
C LEU A 221 -24.87 12.52 -30.78
N ALA A 222 -25.56 12.60 -29.64
CA ALA A 222 -27.01 12.82 -29.58
C ALA A 222 -27.45 14.19 -30.12
N ARG A 223 -26.56 15.20 -30.13
CA ARG A 223 -26.84 16.55 -30.65
C ARG A 223 -26.61 16.69 -32.15
N ASN A 224 -26.00 15.69 -32.80
CA ASN A 224 -25.71 15.69 -34.23
C ASN A 224 -26.77 14.88 -34.99
N SER A 225 -27.26 15.43 -36.10
CA SER A 225 -28.31 14.77 -36.91
C SER A 225 -27.76 13.74 -37.91
N GLY A 226 -26.46 13.78 -38.20
CA GLY A 226 -25.79 12.78 -39.04
C GLY A 226 -25.34 11.54 -38.26
N TRP A 227 -24.91 10.49 -38.95
CA TRP A 227 -24.59 9.21 -38.29
C TRP A 227 -23.12 9.13 -37.87
N ALA A 228 -22.88 8.98 -36.56
CA ALA A 228 -21.62 8.55 -35.98
C ALA A 228 -21.89 7.76 -34.68
N GLU A 229 -20.99 6.84 -34.35
CA GLU A 229 -21.08 5.99 -33.16
C GLU A 229 -19.79 6.05 -32.35
N LEU A 230 -19.92 5.89 -31.03
CA LEU A 230 -18.78 5.63 -30.14
C LEU A 230 -18.17 4.28 -30.51
N SER A 231 -16.93 4.31 -31.00
CA SER A 231 -16.23 3.21 -31.65
C SER A 231 -15.04 2.69 -30.83
N VAL A 232 -14.47 3.52 -29.95
CA VAL A 232 -13.29 3.20 -29.14
C VAL A 232 -13.38 3.91 -27.79
N ILE A 233 -13.05 3.19 -26.71
CA ILE A 233 -12.82 3.75 -25.37
C ILE A 233 -11.36 3.46 -25.03
N ASN A 234 -10.49 4.48 -25.21
CA ASN A 234 -9.07 4.35 -24.95
C ASN A 234 -8.75 4.55 -23.48
N SER A 235 -9.35 5.54 -22.83
CA SER A 235 -9.15 5.89 -21.42
C SER A 235 -10.37 6.68 -20.90
N PRO A 236 -10.42 7.03 -19.60
CA PRO A 236 -11.51 7.85 -19.05
C PRO A 236 -11.68 9.21 -19.73
N SER A 237 -10.63 9.74 -20.37
CA SER A 237 -10.58 11.07 -21.00
C SER A 237 -10.28 11.03 -22.51
N MET A 238 -10.27 9.84 -23.12
CA MET A 238 -9.98 9.69 -24.55
C MET A 238 -10.83 8.59 -25.18
N VAL A 239 -11.65 8.99 -26.15
CA VAL A 239 -12.55 8.09 -26.89
C VAL A 239 -12.39 8.28 -28.39
N GLY A 240 -12.95 7.36 -29.17
CA GLY A 240 -12.95 7.43 -30.63
C GLY A 240 -14.34 7.26 -31.21
N ILE A 241 -14.65 8.02 -32.24
CA ILE A 241 -15.93 7.96 -32.97
C ILE A 241 -15.70 7.51 -34.41
N SER A 242 -16.68 6.82 -34.97
CA SER A 242 -16.64 6.28 -36.34
C SER A 242 -18.00 6.45 -36.98
N GLY A 243 -18.07 6.88 -38.23
CA GLY A 243 -19.33 7.24 -38.85
C GLY A 243 -19.22 7.81 -40.25
N GLN A 244 -20.29 8.49 -40.68
CA GLN A 244 -20.30 9.29 -41.90
C GLN A 244 -19.22 10.37 -41.83
N ARG A 245 -18.48 10.53 -42.93
CA ARG A 245 -17.36 11.46 -43.02
C ARG A 245 -17.76 12.88 -42.62
N GLU A 246 -18.83 13.40 -43.20
CA GLU A 246 -19.30 14.76 -42.94
C GLU A 246 -19.61 14.97 -41.46
N THR A 247 -20.32 14.03 -40.83
CA THR A 247 -20.68 14.09 -39.40
C THR A 247 -19.46 14.05 -38.50
N VAL A 248 -18.52 13.13 -38.74
CA VAL A 248 -17.29 13.03 -37.95
C VAL A 248 -16.45 14.28 -38.08
N HIS A 249 -16.33 14.85 -39.29
CA HIS A 249 -15.64 16.11 -39.52
C HIS A 249 -16.30 17.28 -38.80
N GLN A 250 -17.62 17.40 -38.85
CA GLN A 250 -18.38 18.44 -38.12
C GLN A 250 -18.15 18.36 -36.61
N ILE A 251 -18.20 17.15 -36.03
CA ILE A 251 -17.92 16.96 -34.59
C ILE A 251 -16.48 17.36 -34.26
N VAL A 252 -15.50 16.96 -35.08
CA VAL A 252 -14.09 17.31 -34.88
C VAL A 252 -13.87 18.82 -34.97
N GLU A 253 -14.46 19.50 -35.96
CA GLU A 253 -14.38 20.95 -36.12
C GLU A 253 -14.98 21.67 -34.92
N HIS A 254 -16.16 21.25 -34.46
CA HIS A 254 -16.82 21.83 -33.29
C HIS A 254 -15.97 21.69 -32.02
N LEU A 255 -15.38 20.51 -31.79
CA LEU A 255 -14.49 20.29 -30.64
C LEU A 255 -13.22 21.14 -30.70
N ILE A 256 -12.64 21.31 -31.89
CA ILE A 256 -11.47 22.18 -32.09
C ILE A 256 -11.82 23.65 -31.81
N GLU A 257 -12.99 24.12 -32.23
CA GLU A 257 -13.49 25.46 -31.91
C GLU A 257 -13.65 25.68 -30.40
N ASP A 258 -14.07 24.65 -29.67
CA ASP A 258 -14.21 24.65 -28.21
C ASP A 258 -12.88 24.41 -27.46
N GLY A 259 -11.76 24.27 -28.18
CA GLY A 259 -10.43 24.06 -27.60
C GLY A 259 -10.18 22.65 -27.07
N VAL A 260 -11.02 21.68 -27.45
CA VAL A 260 -10.87 20.26 -27.11
C VAL A 260 -10.04 19.56 -28.19
N PHE A 261 -9.11 18.69 -27.79
CA PHE A 261 -8.32 17.91 -28.74
C PHE A 261 -9.22 16.94 -29.51
N ALA A 262 -9.22 17.04 -30.84
CA ALA A 262 -9.90 16.13 -31.74
C ALA A 262 -9.06 15.94 -33.02
N ARG A 263 -8.97 14.71 -33.52
CA ARG A 263 -8.18 14.39 -34.72
C ARG A 263 -8.81 13.25 -35.52
N VAL A 264 -9.06 13.50 -36.80
CA VAL A 264 -9.44 12.46 -37.76
C VAL A 264 -8.26 11.51 -38.01
N ILE A 265 -8.53 10.22 -37.98
CA ILE A 265 -7.58 9.15 -38.30
C ILE A 265 -7.80 8.76 -39.78
N PRO A 266 -6.74 8.45 -40.55
CA PRO A 266 -6.87 7.98 -41.93
C PRO A 266 -7.41 6.53 -41.99
N VAL A 267 -8.64 6.33 -41.53
CA VAL A 267 -9.43 5.10 -41.65
C VAL A 267 -10.67 5.46 -42.46
N ARG A 268 -10.86 4.80 -43.60
CA ARG A 268 -11.86 5.18 -44.63
C ARG A 268 -13.14 4.34 -44.61
N TYR A 269 -13.32 3.53 -43.57
CA TYR A 269 -14.47 2.65 -43.39
C TYR A 269 -14.95 2.73 -41.93
N PRO A 270 -16.22 2.44 -41.62
CA PRO A 270 -16.80 2.72 -40.32
C PRO A 270 -16.54 1.56 -39.34
N ALA A 271 -15.27 1.30 -39.02
CA ALA A 271 -14.85 0.27 -38.08
C ALA A 271 -15.55 0.43 -36.72
N HIS A 272 -15.84 -0.69 -36.04
CA HIS A 272 -16.41 -0.72 -34.68
C HIS A 272 -17.78 -0.07 -34.52
N THR A 273 -18.58 -0.10 -35.59
CA THR A 273 -19.94 0.45 -35.62
C THR A 273 -20.98 -0.61 -35.98
N SER A 274 -22.25 -0.28 -35.77
CA SER A 274 -23.39 -1.09 -36.20
C SER A 274 -23.35 -1.49 -37.68
N MET A 275 -22.75 -0.67 -38.55
CA MET A 275 -22.70 -0.93 -39.98
C MET A 275 -21.93 -2.21 -40.35
N ILE A 276 -20.91 -2.57 -39.57
CA ILE A 276 -20.12 -3.81 -39.78
C ILE A 276 -21.00 -5.06 -39.61
N ALA A 277 -22.15 -4.98 -38.91
CA ALA A 277 -23.03 -6.13 -38.75
C ALA A 277 -23.58 -6.65 -40.09
N SER A 278 -23.74 -5.76 -41.08
CA SER A 278 -24.26 -6.10 -42.42
C SER A 278 -23.36 -7.08 -43.19
N ILE A 279 -22.05 -7.02 -42.96
CA ILE A 279 -21.03 -7.86 -43.60
C ILE A 279 -20.56 -9.02 -42.70
N GLY A 280 -21.20 -9.22 -41.54
CA GLY A 280 -20.75 -10.21 -40.56
C GLY A 280 -20.79 -11.65 -41.05
N ALA A 281 -21.79 -12.01 -41.87
CA ALA A 281 -21.86 -13.35 -42.47
C ALA A 281 -20.73 -13.59 -43.48
N GLN A 282 -20.38 -12.57 -44.29
CA GLN A 282 -19.28 -12.63 -45.25
C GLN A 282 -17.94 -12.81 -44.53
N ILE A 283 -17.68 -12.03 -43.48
CA ILE A 283 -16.44 -12.14 -42.68
C ILE A 283 -16.32 -13.54 -42.08
N ARG A 284 -17.34 -14.01 -41.35
CA ARG A 284 -17.27 -15.32 -40.69
C ARG A 284 -17.10 -16.44 -41.70
N HIS A 285 -17.85 -16.41 -42.80
CA HIS A 285 -17.72 -17.42 -43.85
C HIS A 285 -16.31 -17.46 -44.45
N ALA A 286 -15.76 -16.29 -44.80
CA ALA A 286 -14.40 -16.21 -45.34
C ALA A 286 -13.34 -16.70 -44.33
N LEU A 287 -13.52 -16.45 -43.03
CA LEU A 287 -12.62 -16.97 -42.00
C LEU A 287 -12.77 -18.49 -41.83
N THR A 288 -14.00 -19.02 -41.72
CA THR A 288 -14.24 -20.47 -41.60
C THR A 288 -13.67 -21.25 -42.78
N GLU A 289 -13.68 -20.70 -43.99
CA GLU A 289 -13.15 -21.39 -45.17
C GLU A 289 -11.62 -21.39 -45.27
N ASN A 290 -10.95 -20.35 -44.76
CA ASN A 290 -9.52 -20.11 -45.01
C ASN A 290 -8.61 -20.27 -43.79
N LEU A 291 -9.17 -20.42 -42.58
CA LEU A 291 -8.40 -20.73 -41.38
C LEU A 291 -7.99 -22.21 -41.37
N ASP A 292 -6.75 -22.47 -40.99
CA ASP A 292 -6.23 -23.83 -40.79
C ASP A 292 -6.72 -24.39 -39.43
N ALA A 293 -6.71 -23.55 -38.39
CA ALA A 293 -7.25 -23.87 -37.08
C ALA A 293 -8.54 -23.08 -36.78
N GLY A 294 -9.61 -23.81 -36.44
CA GLY A 294 -10.90 -23.23 -36.05
C GLY A 294 -10.99 -22.78 -34.57
N GLU A 295 -9.94 -22.96 -33.80
CA GLU A 295 -9.90 -22.77 -32.33
C GLU A 295 -8.61 -22.03 -31.92
N PHE A 296 -8.69 -21.25 -30.84
CA PHE A 296 -7.49 -20.63 -30.25
C PHE A 296 -6.69 -21.66 -29.44
N THR A 297 -5.36 -21.56 -29.49
CA THR A 297 -4.46 -22.44 -28.73
C THR A 297 -4.19 -21.91 -27.33
N VAL A 298 -3.91 -22.82 -26.38
CA VAL A 298 -3.46 -22.46 -25.03
C VAL A 298 -2.04 -21.91 -25.10
N SER A 299 -1.79 -20.80 -24.40
CA SER A 299 -0.45 -20.19 -24.31
C SER A 299 -0.07 -19.86 -22.86
N GLU A 300 1.23 -19.84 -22.59
CA GLU A 300 1.81 -19.31 -21.35
C GLU A 300 1.85 -17.77 -21.31
N ILE A 301 1.62 -17.11 -22.45
CA ILE A 301 1.54 -15.65 -22.58
C ILE A 301 0.06 -15.28 -22.67
N ASP A 302 -0.43 -14.51 -21.70
CA ASP A 302 -1.84 -14.12 -21.66
C ASP A 302 -2.16 -13.19 -22.84
N CYS A 303 -3.14 -13.54 -23.66
CA CYS A 303 -3.57 -12.73 -24.81
C CYS A 303 -4.81 -11.90 -24.48
N ILE A 304 -4.64 -10.62 -24.16
CA ILE A 304 -5.72 -9.74 -23.72
C ILE A 304 -6.19 -8.86 -24.88
N GLY A 305 -7.44 -9.05 -25.30
CA GLY A 305 -8.04 -8.31 -26.41
C GLY A 305 -8.96 -7.19 -25.94
N ALA A 306 -8.83 -6.00 -26.52
CA ALA A 306 -9.74 -4.88 -26.30
C ALA A 306 -11.14 -5.10 -26.89
N THR A 307 -11.35 -6.11 -27.74
CA THR A 307 -12.70 -6.51 -28.22
C THR A 307 -13.69 -6.77 -27.08
N LEU A 308 -13.26 -7.53 -26.07
CA LEU A 308 -14.06 -7.88 -24.89
C LEU A 308 -13.48 -7.30 -23.59
N GLY A 309 -12.26 -6.77 -23.65
CA GLY A 309 -11.54 -6.25 -22.48
C GLY A 309 -10.96 -7.35 -21.58
N THR A 310 -10.93 -8.59 -22.03
CA THR A 310 -10.50 -9.78 -21.26
C THR A 310 -9.51 -10.63 -22.06
N ALA A 311 -8.96 -11.67 -21.43
CA ALA A 311 -8.15 -12.67 -22.13
C ALA A 311 -8.96 -13.44 -23.18
N ILE A 312 -8.33 -13.77 -24.31
CA ILE A 312 -8.85 -14.67 -25.35
C ILE A 312 -8.71 -16.10 -24.82
N SER A 313 -9.82 -16.83 -24.77
CA SER A 313 -9.83 -18.23 -24.32
C SER A 313 -10.02 -19.20 -25.50
N PRO A 314 -9.53 -20.45 -25.38
CA PRO A 314 -9.74 -21.50 -26.39
C PRO A 314 -11.22 -21.81 -26.69
N GLU A 315 -12.12 -21.50 -25.75
CA GLU A 315 -13.56 -21.75 -25.86
C GLU A 315 -14.25 -20.77 -26.83
N MET A 316 -13.59 -19.67 -27.20
CA MET A 316 -14.14 -18.67 -28.10
C MET A 316 -14.03 -19.12 -29.56
N PRO A 317 -15.12 -19.07 -30.35
CA PRO A 317 -15.05 -19.36 -31.78
C PRO A 317 -14.21 -18.29 -32.50
N VAL A 318 -13.18 -18.72 -33.23
CA VAL A 318 -12.18 -17.82 -33.83
C VAL A 318 -12.80 -16.88 -34.86
N ASP A 319 -13.65 -17.39 -35.74
CA ASP A 319 -14.37 -16.61 -36.77
C ASP A 319 -15.28 -15.54 -36.14
N GLN A 320 -16.00 -15.92 -35.09
CA GLN A 320 -16.91 -15.06 -34.37
C GLN A 320 -16.16 -13.98 -33.59
N TYR A 321 -15.04 -14.34 -32.95
CA TYR A 321 -14.20 -13.41 -32.22
C TYR A 321 -13.63 -12.32 -33.13
N TRP A 322 -13.06 -12.69 -34.28
CA TRP A 322 -12.50 -11.71 -35.21
C TRP A 322 -13.56 -10.86 -35.90
N PHE A 323 -14.78 -11.36 -36.06
CA PHE A 323 -15.92 -10.53 -36.42
C PHE A 323 -16.25 -9.51 -35.31
N TRP A 324 -16.33 -9.94 -34.04
CA TRP A 324 -16.54 -9.02 -32.91
C TRP A 324 -15.41 -7.98 -32.82
N ASN A 325 -14.17 -8.36 -33.08
CA ASN A 325 -13.03 -7.45 -33.07
C ASN A 325 -13.17 -6.30 -34.09
N LEU A 326 -13.79 -6.54 -35.24
CA LEU A 326 -14.05 -5.49 -36.24
C LEU A 326 -15.36 -4.71 -35.95
N ARG A 327 -16.31 -5.35 -35.28
CA ARG A 327 -17.68 -4.84 -35.09
C ARG A 327 -17.88 -4.08 -33.80
N ASN A 328 -17.37 -4.57 -32.67
CA ASN A 328 -17.67 -4.05 -31.35
C ASN A 328 -16.78 -2.84 -31.04
N ALA A 329 -17.25 -1.96 -30.15
CA ALA A 329 -16.43 -0.87 -29.66
C ALA A 329 -15.18 -1.41 -28.95
N VAL A 330 -14.02 -0.83 -29.26
CA VAL A 330 -12.73 -1.24 -28.67
C VAL A 330 -12.65 -0.76 -27.22
N ARG A 331 -12.56 -1.69 -26.27
CA ARG A 331 -12.47 -1.46 -24.82
C ARG A 331 -11.04 -1.56 -24.32
N PHE A 332 -10.18 -0.66 -24.80
CA PHE A 332 -8.78 -0.64 -24.41
C PHE A 332 -8.62 -0.28 -22.93
N ASP A 333 -9.50 0.56 -22.38
CA ASP A 333 -9.62 0.83 -20.94
C ASP A 333 -9.70 -0.47 -20.11
N ARG A 334 -10.53 -1.42 -20.55
CA ARG A 334 -10.72 -2.70 -19.88
C ARG A 334 -9.55 -3.65 -20.10
N ALA A 335 -9.00 -3.70 -21.32
CA ALA A 335 -7.83 -4.53 -21.60
C ALA A 335 -6.61 -4.12 -20.75
N VAL A 336 -6.40 -2.81 -20.53
CA VAL A 336 -5.35 -2.30 -19.63
C VAL A 336 -5.64 -2.67 -18.17
N ALA A 337 -6.89 -2.54 -17.72
CA ALA A 337 -7.28 -2.96 -16.36
C ALA A 337 -7.06 -4.47 -16.13
N THR A 338 -7.41 -5.31 -17.10
CA THR A 338 -7.17 -6.76 -17.06
C THR A 338 -5.67 -7.07 -17.03
N ALA A 339 -4.86 -6.37 -17.83
CA ALA A 339 -3.40 -6.55 -17.81
C ALA A 339 -2.78 -6.13 -16.47
N ALA A 340 -3.24 -5.01 -15.90
CA ALA A 340 -2.80 -4.56 -14.57
C ALA A 340 -3.21 -5.54 -13.47
N ALA A 341 -4.42 -6.10 -13.54
CA ALA A 341 -4.89 -7.16 -12.64
C ALA A 341 -4.07 -8.46 -12.77
N ALA A 342 -3.57 -8.78 -13.96
CA ALA A 342 -2.60 -9.86 -14.22
C ALA A 342 -1.16 -9.53 -13.76
N HIS A 343 -0.99 -8.42 -13.03
CA HIS A 343 0.26 -7.90 -12.49
C HIS A 343 1.28 -7.46 -13.56
N VAL A 344 0.84 -7.10 -14.76
CA VAL A 344 1.71 -6.42 -15.72
C VAL A 344 2.04 -5.02 -15.19
N ASP A 345 3.33 -4.72 -15.05
CA ASP A 345 3.80 -3.45 -14.50
C ASP A 345 4.80 -2.71 -15.41
N THR A 346 5.14 -3.30 -16.57
CA THR A 346 5.97 -2.66 -17.58
C THR A 346 5.37 -2.87 -18.96
N PHE A 347 4.80 -1.81 -19.54
CA PHE A 347 4.11 -1.83 -20.83
C PHE A 347 5.03 -1.29 -21.92
N VAL A 348 5.25 -2.09 -22.96
CA VAL A 348 6.08 -1.75 -24.12
C VAL A 348 5.18 -1.63 -25.35
N GLU A 349 4.98 -0.40 -25.84
CA GLU A 349 4.23 -0.17 -27.07
C GLU A 349 5.10 -0.50 -28.30
N LEU A 350 4.64 -1.48 -29.08
CA LEU A 350 5.32 -2.00 -30.26
C LEU A 350 4.93 -1.21 -31.51
N ALA A 351 5.37 0.03 -31.58
CA ALA A 351 5.15 0.89 -32.74
C ALA A 351 6.35 1.78 -33.04
N GLU A 352 6.46 2.19 -34.32
CA GLU A 352 7.44 3.18 -34.74
C GLU A 352 7.20 4.55 -34.10
N HIS A 353 5.96 4.85 -33.70
CA HIS A 353 5.61 6.06 -32.98
C HIS A 353 4.50 5.74 -31.96
N PRO A 354 4.62 6.17 -30.69
CA PRO A 354 3.64 5.88 -29.67
C PRO A 354 2.31 6.58 -29.95
N THR A 355 1.24 5.82 -29.78
CA THR A 355 -0.15 6.25 -29.97
C THR A 355 -1.03 5.93 -28.77
N LEU A 356 -0.64 4.94 -27.95
CA LEU A 356 -1.42 4.46 -26.81
C LEU A 356 -0.78 4.75 -25.45
N GLN A 357 0.47 5.22 -25.39
CA GLN A 357 1.14 5.52 -24.10
C GLN A 357 0.36 6.49 -23.19
N LEU A 358 -0.27 7.52 -23.75
CA LEU A 358 -1.06 8.46 -22.94
C LEU A 358 -2.28 7.75 -22.33
N ALA A 359 -3.05 7.04 -23.15
CA ALA A 359 -4.20 6.26 -22.70
C ALA A 359 -3.80 5.17 -21.68
N LEU A 360 -2.66 4.50 -21.87
CA LEU A 360 -2.10 3.57 -20.90
C LEU A 360 -1.86 4.24 -19.55
N ARG A 361 -1.21 5.40 -19.52
CA ARG A 361 -0.92 6.13 -18.27
C ARG A 361 -2.18 6.58 -17.55
N GLU A 362 -3.18 7.09 -18.29
CA GLU A 362 -4.45 7.52 -17.71
C GLU A 362 -5.22 6.35 -17.08
N ASN A 363 -5.31 5.21 -17.78
CA ASN A 363 -5.94 4.01 -17.22
C ASN A 363 -5.20 3.49 -15.98
N LEU A 364 -3.86 3.44 -16.03
CA LEU A 364 -3.04 2.97 -14.90
C LEU A 364 -3.17 3.89 -13.69
N ALA A 365 -3.26 5.22 -13.90
CA ALA A 365 -3.50 6.19 -12.83
C ALA A 365 -4.89 6.03 -12.21
N ALA A 366 -5.93 5.80 -13.04
CA ALA A 366 -7.30 5.61 -12.56
C ALA A 366 -7.48 4.34 -11.70
N LEU A 367 -6.63 3.33 -11.87
CA LEU A 367 -6.67 2.09 -11.10
C LEU A 367 -6.05 2.21 -9.68
N GLY A 368 -5.38 3.33 -9.35
CA GLY A 368 -4.87 3.58 -8.00
C GLY A 368 -3.84 2.55 -7.51
N SER A 369 -3.07 1.93 -8.40
CA SER A 369 -2.11 0.87 -8.06
C SER A 369 -0.91 1.39 -7.26
N GLU A 370 -0.50 0.65 -6.22
CA GLU A 370 0.66 0.94 -5.38
C GLU A 370 2.02 0.78 -6.11
N ARG A 371 2.06 0.16 -7.30
CA ARG A 371 3.29 0.05 -8.11
C ARG A 371 3.28 1.06 -9.24
N THR A 372 4.35 1.87 -9.34
CA THR A 372 4.57 2.74 -10.52
C THR A 372 4.80 1.86 -11.75
N ALA A 373 3.79 1.78 -12.62
CA ALA A 373 3.88 1.10 -13.89
C ALA A 373 4.81 1.85 -14.85
N CYS A 374 5.72 1.13 -15.50
CA CYS A 374 6.63 1.69 -16.48
C CYS A 374 5.99 1.59 -17.87
N VAL A 375 5.77 2.73 -18.53
CA VAL A 375 5.23 2.77 -19.90
C VAL A 375 6.30 3.33 -20.82
N VAL A 376 6.72 2.53 -21.80
CA VAL A 376 7.78 2.87 -22.77
C VAL A 376 7.35 2.54 -24.21
N GLY A 377 8.01 3.19 -25.17
CA GLY A 377 7.78 2.98 -26.59
C GLY A 377 9.01 2.40 -27.27
N THR A 378 8.85 2.07 -28.54
CA THR A 378 9.96 1.56 -29.35
C THR A 378 10.72 2.68 -30.04
N SER A 379 10.02 3.67 -30.62
CA SER A 379 10.62 4.75 -31.39
C SER A 379 9.66 5.95 -31.53
N HIS A 380 10.10 6.98 -32.25
CA HIS A 380 9.29 8.11 -32.71
C HIS A 380 9.36 8.24 -34.23
N ARG A 381 8.32 8.87 -34.81
CA ARG A 381 8.17 9.07 -36.26
C ARG A 381 9.40 9.68 -36.95
N ASN A 382 10.08 10.59 -36.26
CA ASN A 382 11.23 11.36 -36.78
C ASN A 382 12.58 10.75 -36.35
N ALA A 383 12.60 9.56 -35.75
CA ALA A 383 13.84 8.92 -35.36
C ALA A 383 14.67 8.57 -36.59
N THR A 384 15.96 8.90 -36.54
CA THR A 384 16.95 8.55 -37.58
C THR A 384 17.93 7.48 -37.10
N ASP A 385 17.88 7.14 -35.82
CA ASP A 385 18.72 6.16 -35.14
C ASP A 385 17.92 5.43 -34.05
N LEU A 386 18.58 4.49 -33.35
CA LEU A 386 18.00 3.69 -32.28
C LEU A 386 18.15 4.33 -30.89
N GLY A 387 18.39 5.64 -30.80
CA GLY A 387 18.65 6.33 -29.53
C GLY A 387 17.51 6.17 -28.53
N GLU A 388 16.27 6.40 -28.95
CA GLU A 388 15.09 6.25 -28.09
C GLU A 388 14.87 4.78 -27.66
N PHE A 389 14.95 3.85 -28.61
CA PHE A 389 14.89 2.42 -28.33
C PHE A 389 15.91 2.03 -27.26
N THR A 390 17.16 2.47 -27.43
CA THR A 390 18.25 2.16 -26.50
C THR A 390 18.02 2.77 -25.13
N ALA A 391 17.51 4.01 -25.05
CA ALA A 391 17.17 4.66 -23.79
C ALA A 391 16.03 3.94 -23.05
N ASN A 392 14.99 3.53 -23.77
CA ASN A 392 13.86 2.80 -23.19
C ASN A 392 14.25 1.39 -22.76
N LEU A 393 15.08 0.69 -23.54
CA LEU A 393 15.67 -0.59 -23.15
C LEU A 393 16.53 -0.45 -21.89
N ALA A 394 17.38 0.57 -21.83
CA ALA A 394 18.18 0.86 -20.65
C ALA A 394 17.29 1.12 -19.42
N LYS A 395 16.18 1.85 -19.58
CA LYS A 395 15.20 2.07 -18.53
C LYS A 395 14.61 0.75 -18.02
N ILE A 396 14.16 -0.14 -18.91
CA ILE A 396 13.67 -1.46 -18.49
C ILE A 396 14.78 -2.23 -17.75
N ALA A 397 15.96 -2.34 -18.34
CA ALA A 397 17.06 -3.15 -17.81
C ALA A 397 17.54 -2.69 -16.41
N VAL A 398 17.58 -1.38 -16.13
CA VAL A 398 17.99 -0.89 -14.81
C VAL A 398 16.91 -1.08 -13.74
N HIS A 399 15.63 -1.15 -14.11
CA HIS A 399 14.52 -1.26 -13.17
C HIS A 399 14.01 -2.69 -12.95
N ASP A 400 14.21 -3.59 -13.91
CA ASP A 400 13.83 -5.01 -13.81
C ASP A 400 14.92 -5.85 -13.15
N LEU A 401 14.67 -6.32 -11.94
CA LEU A 401 15.61 -7.14 -11.16
C LEU A 401 16.08 -8.38 -11.94
N ASP A 402 15.18 -8.98 -12.72
CA ASP A 402 15.39 -10.27 -13.40
C ASP A 402 15.81 -10.11 -14.86
N TYR A 403 16.14 -8.89 -15.28
CA TYR A 403 16.57 -8.60 -16.64
C TYR A 403 17.75 -9.48 -17.09
N ASN A 404 17.61 -10.11 -18.25
CA ASN A 404 18.64 -10.98 -18.82
C ASN A 404 19.79 -10.16 -19.45
N TRP A 405 20.81 -9.87 -18.64
CA TRP A 405 22.00 -9.10 -19.07
C TRP A 405 22.83 -9.78 -20.17
N ASP A 406 22.74 -11.11 -20.30
CA ASP A 406 23.44 -11.80 -21.38
C ASP A 406 22.88 -11.43 -22.76
N ALA A 407 21.62 -10.99 -22.84
CA ALA A 407 21.00 -10.52 -24.08
C ALA A 407 21.64 -9.23 -24.65
N LEU A 408 22.38 -8.47 -23.84
CA LEU A 408 23.10 -7.27 -24.28
C LEU A 408 24.55 -7.56 -24.70
N ARG A 409 25.02 -8.81 -24.59
CA ARG A 409 26.39 -9.17 -24.91
C ARG A 409 26.57 -9.32 -26.42
N THR A 410 27.65 -8.73 -26.93
CA THR A 410 28.06 -8.83 -28.34
C THR A 410 29.12 -9.92 -28.59
N GLU A 411 29.63 -10.54 -27.53
CA GLU A 411 30.58 -11.65 -27.63
C GLU A 411 29.85 -12.97 -27.83
N ALA A 412 30.19 -13.69 -28.89
CA ALA A 412 29.72 -15.06 -29.10
C ALA A 412 30.22 -15.98 -27.95
N PRO A 413 29.40 -16.93 -27.46
CA PRO A 413 29.78 -17.86 -26.39
C PRO A 413 31.11 -18.58 -26.66
N ASP A 414 31.41 -18.80 -27.93
CA ASP A 414 32.53 -19.61 -28.42
C ASP A 414 33.85 -18.83 -28.54
N ARG A 415 33.83 -17.51 -28.33
CA ARG A 415 35.01 -16.62 -28.38
C ARG A 415 35.13 -15.83 -27.09
N VAL A 416 35.62 -16.48 -26.03
CA VAL A 416 35.88 -15.80 -24.75
C VAL A 416 37.12 -14.91 -24.89
N SER A 417 36.93 -13.59 -24.84
CA SER A 417 38.02 -12.63 -24.74
C SER A 417 38.82 -12.84 -23.46
N LEU A 418 40.16 -12.79 -23.55
CA LEU A 418 41.01 -12.81 -22.35
C LEU A 418 40.60 -11.70 -21.35
N PRO A 419 40.60 -11.99 -20.04
CA PRO A 419 40.32 -11.00 -18.99
C PRO A 419 41.18 -9.76 -19.14
N LEU A 420 40.60 -8.60 -18.80
CA LEU A 420 41.35 -7.35 -18.73
C LEU A 420 42.31 -7.42 -17.54
N ARG A 421 43.60 -7.23 -17.80
CA ARG A 421 44.65 -7.23 -16.77
C ARG A 421 44.41 -6.07 -15.81
N ASP A 422 44.58 -6.31 -14.51
CA ASP A 422 44.44 -5.30 -13.45
C ASP A 422 43.06 -4.63 -13.40
N PHE A 423 42.04 -5.25 -14.01
CA PHE A 423 40.66 -4.77 -13.94
C PHE A 423 40.18 -4.79 -12.48
N PRO A 424 39.52 -3.73 -11.98
CA PRO A 424 39.17 -3.61 -10.58
C PRO A 424 38.28 -4.79 -10.15
N ASN A 425 38.45 -5.24 -8.91
CA ASN A 425 37.54 -6.20 -8.30
C ASN A 425 36.18 -5.56 -7.98
N VAL A 426 35.17 -6.41 -7.80
CA VAL A 426 33.83 -6.02 -7.35
C VAL A 426 33.94 -5.26 -6.02
N GLN A 427 33.34 -4.07 -5.93
CA GLN A 427 33.32 -3.29 -4.70
C GLN A 427 32.27 -3.84 -3.74
N ASN A 428 32.73 -4.50 -2.68
CA ASN A 428 31.89 -5.00 -1.59
C ASN A 428 31.90 -4.02 -0.41
N ASN A 429 31.11 -4.31 0.62
CA ASN A 429 31.33 -3.66 1.91
C ASN A 429 32.51 -4.33 2.59
N ASP A 430 33.40 -3.52 3.15
CA ASP A 430 34.49 -4.01 3.96
C ASP A 430 33.90 -4.44 5.30
N ILE A 431 33.88 -5.75 5.53
CA ILE A 431 33.59 -6.32 6.85
C ILE A 431 34.96 -6.59 7.47
N PRO A 432 35.39 -5.84 8.49
CA PRO A 432 36.64 -6.11 9.16
C PRO A 432 36.52 -7.40 9.97
N LEU A 433 36.97 -8.51 9.38
CA LEU A 433 36.97 -9.84 10.00
C LEU A 433 38.25 -10.11 10.82
N TRP A 434 39.00 -9.07 11.17
CA TRP A 434 40.25 -9.20 11.92
C TRP A 434 40.09 -8.69 13.35
N LEU A 435 40.39 -9.54 14.33
CA LEU A 435 40.52 -9.12 15.72
C LEU A 435 41.83 -8.33 15.84
N SER A 436 41.76 -7.04 16.13
CA SER A 436 42.96 -6.21 16.31
C SER A 436 43.85 -6.80 17.42
N TYR A 437 45.04 -7.24 17.04
CA TYR A 437 46.07 -7.68 17.99
C TYR A 437 46.45 -6.50 18.87
N ARG A 438 46.07 -6.54 20.15
CA ARG A 438 46.49 -5.54 21.15
C ARG A 438 48.00 -5.69 21.37
N ALA A 439 48.78 -4.81 20.76
CA ALA A 439 50.09 -4.46 21.28
C ALA A 439 49.90 -3.32 22.28
N ASP A 440 50.21 -3.62 23.53
CA ASP A 440 50.37 -2.63 24.59
C ASP A 440 51.60 -1.77 24.30
N THR A 441 51.58 -0.53 24.81
CA THR A 441 52.66 0.45 24.92
C THR A 441 52.87 1.54 23.84
N SER A 442 52.90 2.75 24.39
CA SER A 442 53.68 3.95 24.03
C SER A 442 53.06 4.97 23.09
N GLY A 443 52.84 6.17 23.66
CA GLY A 443 52.24 7.34 23.06
C GLY A 443 52.80 7.75 21.71
N VAL A 444 51.88 7.90 20.76
CA VAL A 444 52.01 8.81 19.62
C VAL A 444 50.67 9.51 19.48
N ALA A 445 50.71 10.83 19.32
CA ALA A 445 49.56 11.70 19.23
C ALA A 445 48.59 11.23 18.12
N VAL A 446 47.35 10.94 18.52
CA VAL A 446 46.25 10.65 17.60
C VAL A 446 45.90 11.95 16.86
N PRO A 447 45.87 11.97 15.52
CA PRO A 447 45.36 13.13 14.80
C PRO A 447 43.88 13.28 15.13
N LYS A 448 43.46 14.50 15.48
CA LYS A 448 42.07 14.84 15.74
C LYS A 448 41.19 14.41 14.57
N GLN A 449 40.50 13.29 14.72
CA GLN A 449 39.38 12.96 13.86
C GLN A 449 38.25 13.96 14.14
N PRO A 450 37.53 14.41 13.10
CA PRO A 450 36.33 15.21 13.30
C PRO A 450 35.34 14.39 14.13
N ILE A 451 34.77 15.04 15.15
CA ILE A 451 33.74 14.46 16.01
C ILE A 451 32.53 14.19 15.12
N VAL A 452 32.39 12.94 14.68
CA VAL A 452 31.15 12.43 14.11
C VAL A 452 30.31 11.94 15.29
N THR A 453 29.08 12.42 15.37
CA THR A 453 28.15 12.13 16.45
C THR A 453 27.76 10.64 16.50
N PRO A 454 27.50 10.07 17.69
CA PRO A 454 27.12 8.65 17.86
C PRO A 454 25.85 8.20 17.12
N GLU A 455 25.09 9.15 16.55
CA GLU A 455 23.90 8.87 15.73
C GLU A 455 24.24 8.42 14.31
N ALA A 456 25.36 8.89 13.75
CA ALA A 456 25.74 8.57 12.37
C ALA A 456 26.26 7.12 12.23
N GLU A 457 26.91 6.58 13.27
CA GLU A 457 27.37 5.18 13.28
C GLU A 457 26.20 4.20 13.44
N ARG A 458 25.14 4.53 14.21
CA ARG A 458 23.95 3.67 14.35
C ARG A 458 23.13 3.56 13.07
N ARG A 459 23.12 4.58 12.22
CA ARG A 459 22.42 4.56 10.92
C ARG A 459 23.14 3.71 9.86
N VAL A 460 24.44 3.45 10.02
CA VAL A 460 25.24 2.73 9.02
C VAL A 460 25.33 1.22 9.27
N GLU A 461 25.21 0.76 10.53
CA GLU A 461 25.18 -0.68 10.86
C GLU A 461 23.81 -1.35 10.60
N MET A 462 22.72 -0.59 10.47
CA MET A 462 21.35 -1.10 10.26
C MET A 462 20.95 -1.19 8.78
N GLY A 463 21.67 -2.01 8.01
CA GLY A 463 21.35 -2.27 6.61
C GLY A 463 20.39 -3.44 6.37
N ASN A 464 19.29 -3.15 5.67
CA ASN A 464 18.74 -3.97 4.56
C ASN A 464 17.89 -5.23 4.86
N ASP A 465 17.08 -5.24 5.93
CA ASP A 465 15.96 -6.17 6.08
C ASP A 465 14.66 -5.34 6.07
N SER A 466 13.75 -5.54 5.10
CA SER A 466 12.53 -4.73 4.99
C SER A 466 11.48 -5.15 6.02
N ARG A 467 11.76 -4.86 7.29
CA ARG A 467 10.79 -4.88 8.37
C ARG A 467 10.50 -3.43 8.73
N ALA A 468 9.24 -3.07 8.91
CA ALA A 468 8.87 -1.73 9.34
C ALA A 468 9.72 -1.31 10.55
N TYR A 469 10.50 -0.23 10.41
CA TYR A 469 11.35 0.27 11.48
C TYR A 469 10.53 1.15 12.44
N PRO A 470 10.89 1.21 13.74
CA PRO A 470 10.24 2.10 14.69
C PRO A 470 10.33 3.55 14.23
N ARG A 471 9.19 4.24 14.20
CA ARG A 471 9.07 5.68 13.91
C ARG A 471 8.68 6.43 15.17
N LEU A 472 9.17 7.67 15.30
CA LEU A 472 8.71 8.59 16.32
C LEU A 472 7.56 9.42 15.75
N LEU A 473 6.39 9.31 16.37
CA LEU A 473 5.15 9.91 15.90
C LEU A 473 4.48 10.72 17.01
N ARG A 474 3.49 11.54 16.64
CA ARG A 474 2.63 12.28 17.59
C ARG A 474 1.18 12.28 17.15
N GLU A 475 0.27 12.38 18.12
CA GLU A 475 -1.11 12.79 17.85
C GLU A 475 -1.13 14.27 17.44
N ALA A 476 -1.93 14.59 16.44
CA ALA A 476 -2.19 15.96 16.01
C ALA A 476 -3.65 16.13 15.63
N TRP A 477 -4.13 17.36 15.71
CA TRP A 477 -5.51 17.71 15.35
C TRP A 477 -5.47 18.68 14.18
N ALA A 478 -5.93 18.21 13.02
CA ALA A 478 -5.98 18.98 11.79
C ALA A 478 -7.34 19.69 11.69
N LYS A 479 -7.32 21.00 11.43
CA LYS A 479 -8.55 21.79 11.26
C LYS A 479 -9.30 21.34 10.00
N VAL A 480 -10.57 20.97 10.15
CA VAL A 480 -11.41 20.52 9.04
C VAL A 480 -11.96 21.74 8.31
N THR A 481 -11.41 22.04 7.14
CA THR A 481 -11.81 23.18 6.31
C THR A 481 -12.87 22.84 5.27
N ARG A 482 -12.97 21.56 4.89
CA ARG A 482 -13.99 21.00 4.00
C ARG A 482 -14.43 19.65 4.54
N ARG A 483 -15.73 19.37 4.51
CA ARG A 483 -16.28 18.08 4.90
C ARG A 483 -17.41 17.66 3.98
N SER A 484 -17.52 16.36 3.75
CA SER A 484 -18.70 15.76 3.16
C SER A 484 -19.70 15.45 4.26
N MET A 485 -20.98 15.64 3.98
CA MET A 485 -22.06 15.31 4.91
C MET A 485 -22.60 13.92 4.57
N MET A 486 -22.89 13.12 5.59
CA MET A 486 -23.67 11.91 5.45
C MET A 486 -25.12 12.25 5.08
N PRO A 487 -25.83 11.35 4.37
CA PRO A 487 -27.28 11.49 4.21
C PRO A 487 -27.97 11.55 5.59
N PRO A 488 -29.19 12.12 5.67
CA PRO A 488 -29.95 12.16 6.92
C PRO A 488 -30.07 10.78 7.57
N ARG A 489 -29.99 10.76 8.91
CA ARG A 489 -29.90 9.54 9.72
C ARG A 489 -31.07 9.40 10.67
N SER A 490 -31.24 8.21 11.23
CA SER A 490 -32.19 7.96 12.33
C SER A 490 -31.39 7.71 13.61
N TYR A 491 -31.40 8.69 14.51
CA TYR A 491 -30.59 8.71 15.73
C TYR A 491 -31.31 8.09 16.94
N ALA A 492 -30.60 7.25 17.67
CA ALA A 492 -30.92 6.85 19.04
C ALA A 492 -29.92 7.50 20.00
N PHE A 493 -30.34 8.54 20.71
CA PHE A 493 -29.52 9.23 21.71
C PHE A 493 -29.63 8.54 23.08
N ILE A 494 -28.48 8.28 23.70
CA ILE A 494 -28.36 7.67 25.01
C ILE A 494 -27.61 8.62 25.92
N ASP A 495 -28.19 8.90 27.08
CA ASP A 495 -27.50 9.58 28.16
C ASP A 495 -26.63 8.56 28.91
N GLY A 496 -25.31 8.65 28.75
CA GLY A 496 -24.38 7.65 29.26
C GLY A 496 -24.26 7.61 30.80
N THR A 497 -24.66 8.68 31.49
CA THR A 497 -24.58 8.77 32.96
C THR A 497 -25.92 9.09 33.62
N GLY A 498 -26.89 9.61 32.86
CA GLY A 498 -28.18 10.10 33.36
C GLY A 498 -28.21 11.61 33.62
N ASP A 499 -27.12 12.34 33.34
CA ASP A 499 -26.96 13.77 33.64
C ASP A 499 -26.86 14.66 32.39
N ALA A 500 -26.89 14.08 31.18
CA ALA A 500 -26.84 14.79 29.90
C ALA A 500 -28.23 15.07 29.29
N GLY A 501 -29.31 14.79 30.02
CA GLY A 501 -30.70 14.84 29.53
C GLY A 501 -31.09 16.11 28.77
N ALA A 502 -30.73 17.30 29.27
CA ALA A 502 -31.07 18.56 28.60
C ALA A 502 -30.40 18.71 27.22
N LEU A 503 -29.16 18.23 27.08
CA LEU A 503 -28.45 18.25 25.80
C LEU A 503 -29.02 17.19 24.85
N VAL A 504 -29.30 16.00 25.35
CA VAL A 504 -29.92 14.90 24.58
C VAL A 504 -31.31 15.27 24.06
N GLU A 505 -32.12 15.97 24.86
CA GLU A 505 -33.41 16.52 24.44
C GLU A 505 -33.25 17.56 23.32
N ALA A 506 -32.30 18.48 23.46
CA ALA A 506 -32.04 19.49 22.45
C ALA A 506 -31.53 18.87 21.13
N LEU A 507 -30.68 17.84 21.19
CA LEU A 507 -30.23 17.09 20.02
C LEU A 507 -31.38 16.37 19.32
N ARG A 508 -32.31 15.75 20.08
CA ARG A 508 -33.52 15.16 19.51
C ARG A 508 -34.36 16.20 18.78
N ASP A 509 -34.58 17.36 19.40
CA ASP A 509 -35.47 18.40 18.87
C ASP A 509 -34.86 19.14 17.67
N SER A 510 -33.53 19.16 17.56
CA SER A 510 -32.78 19.73 16.44
C SER A 510 -32.67 18.78 15.24
N ALA A 511 -32.74 17.46 15.43
CA ALA A 511 -32.55 16.47 14.34
C ALA A 511 -33.42 16.70 13.08
N PRO A 512 -34.70 17.11 13.18
CA PRO A 512 -35.52 17.42 12.00
C PRO A 512 -34.98 18.56 11.13
N ASN A 513 -34.21 19.51 11.69
CA ASN A 513 -33.55 20.59 10.94
C ASN A 513 -32.55 20.05 9.91
N PHE A 514 -32.06 18.82 10.12
CA PHE A 514 -31.11 18.13 9.26
C PHE A 514 -31.75 16.95 8.51
N GLY A 515 -33.08 16.94 8.38
CA GLY A 515 -33.84 15.87 7.75
C GLY A 515 -33.76 14.52 8.47
N SER A 516 -33.24 14.50 9.70
CA SER A 516 -32.97 13.29 10.48
C SER A 516 -34.09 13.04 11.49
N SER A 517 -34.39 11.78 11.77
CA SER A 517 -35.24 11.40 12.90
C SER A 517 -34.39 11.15 14.14
N ALA A 518 -34.95 11.39 15.31
CA ALA A 518 -34.24 11.13 16.56
C ALA A 518 -35.19 10.63 17.66
N ARG A 519 -34.67 9.79 18.54
CA ARG A 519 -35.32 9.36 19.77
C ARG A 519 -34.32 9.30 20.92
N ILE A 520 -34.84 9.33 22.14
CA ILE A 520 -34.06 9.16 23.37
C ILE A 520 -34.32 7.74 23.86
N VAL A 521 -33.24 7.04 24.20
CA VAL A 521 -33.29 5.65 24.70
C VAL A 521 -32.85 5.65 26.16
N THR A 522 -33.74 5.15 27.04
CA THR A 522 -33.54 5.15 28.50
C THR A 522 -33.38 3.74 29.08
N GLY A 523 -33.23 2.70 28.24
CA GLY A 523 -33.04 1.30 28.64
C GLY A 523 -32.22 0.49 27.63
N THR A 524 -31.69 -0.66 28.05
CA THR A 524 -30.68 -1.46 27.31
C THR A 524 -31.26 -2.46 26.29
N ASP A 525 -32.59 -2.54 26.15
CA ASP A 525 -33.25 -3.52 25.28
C ASP A 525 -33.25 -3.10 23.81
N GLU A 526 -33.12 -4.08 22.91
CA GLU A 526 -33.11 -3.89 21.44
C GLU A 526 -34.38 -3.20 20.92
N SER A 527 -35.52 -3.44 21.58
CA SER A 527 -36.80 -2.76 21.29
C SER A 527 -36.74 -1.24 21.55
N GLY A 528 -35.82 -0.79 22.40
CA GLY A 528 -35.60 0.62 22.72
C GLY A 528 -34.92 1.42 21.60
N ILE A 529 -34.06 0.78 20.80
CA ILE A 529 -33.39 1.42 19.65
C ILE A 529 -34.38 1.58 18.47
N GLY A 530 -35.29 0.61 18.28
CA GLY A 530 -36.26 0.57 17.19
C GLY A 530 -35.59 0.58 15.80
N ASP A 531 -36.01 1.48 14.90
CA ASP A 531 -35.51 1.61 13.52
C ASP A 531 -34.37 2.63 13.38
N ALA A 532 -33.71 3.01 14.47
CA ALA A 532 -32.53 3.87 14.40
C ALA A 532 -31.38 3.18 13.65
N ASP A 533 -30.67 3.94 12.82
CA ASP A 533 -29.49 3.49 12.08
C ASP A 533 -28.17 3.97 12.71
N THR A 534 -28.27 4.92 13.65
CA THR A 534 -27.11 5.52 14.32
C THR A 534 -27.37 5.67 15.82
N VAL A 535 -26.51 5.09 16.67
CA VAL A 535 -26.57 5.25 18.13
C VAL A 535 -25.59 6.34 18.56
N VAL A 536 -25.99 7.24 19.46
CA VAL A 536 -25.14 8.33 19.96
C VAL A 536 -25.17 8.33 21.49
N ILE A 537 -24.04 8.03 22.11
CA ILE A 537 -23.85 8.03 23.57
C ILE A 537 -23.27 9.37 23.97
N VAL A 538 -23.98 10.13 24.79
CA VAL A 538 -23.57 11.47 25.22
C VAL A 538 -23.15 11.42 26.68
N LEU A 539 -21.92 11.87 26.96
CA LEU A 539 -21.42 12.05 28.32
C LEU A 539 -21.54 13.53 28.73
N PRO A 540 -21.96 13.83 29.97
CA PRO A 540 -22.08 15.21 30.46
C PRO A 540 -20.71 15.84 30.70
N SER A 541 -20.64 17.14 30.96
CA SER A 541 -19.40 17.76 31.45
C SER A 541 -18.91 17.05 32.72
N PRO A 542 -17.67 16.54 32.74
CA PRO A 542 -17.21 15.75 33.86
C PRO A 542 -16.84 16.63 35.07
N ALA A 543 -16.99 16.10 36.28
CA ALA A 543 -16.46 16.73 37.49
C ALA A 543 -14.93 16.60 37.53
N LEU A 544 -14.24 17.55 38.17
CA LEU A 544 -12.81 17.40 38.46
C LEU A 544 -12.62 16.28 39.49
N LEU A 545 -11.89 15.24 39.11
CA LEU A 545 -11.58 14.08 39.93
C LEU A 545 -10.08 13.93 40.10
N ASP A 546 -9.64 13.42 41.24
CA ASP A 546 -8.25 12.98 41.39
C ASP A 546 -7.98 11.67 40.61
N ASP A 547 -6.71 11.25 40.54
CA ASP A 547 -6.30 10.07 39.77
C ASP A 547 -7.00 8.77 40.24
N HIS A 548 -7.31 8.66 41.54
CA HIS A 548 -7.98 7.49 42.12
C HIS A 548 -9.47 7.49 41.78
N GLU A 549 -10.14 8.62 42.02
CA GLU A 549 -11.55 8.80 41.73
C GLU A 549 -11.84 8.65 40.23
N ALA A 550 -10.95 9.14 39.37
CA ALA A 550 -11.02 8.97 37.93
C ALA A 550 -10.89 7.49 37.52
N ALA A 551 -9.94 6.75 38.11
CA ALA A 551 -9.78 5.32 37.83
C ALA A 551 -11.04 4.52 38.23
N ASP A 552 -11.62 4.83 39.38
CA ASP A 552 -12.87 4.23 39.84
C ASP A 552 -14.06 4.59 38.94
N ALA A 553 -14.13 5.83 38.45
CA ALA A 553 -15.19 6.26 37.54
C ALA A 553 -15.14 5.51 36.20
N VAL A 554 -13.94 5.35 35.61
CA VAL A 554 -13.75 4.56 34.38
C VAL A 554 -14.13 3.10 34.59
N ALA A 555 -13.68 2.51 35.71
CA ALA A 555 -14.00 1.13 36.04
C ALA A 555 -15.51 0.90 36.22
N ARG A 556 -16.22 1.82 36.88
CA ARG A 556 -17.68 1.75 37.02
C ARG A 556 -18.39 1.90 35.69
N PHE A 557 -17.95 2.82 34.83
CA PHE A 557 -18.55 3.05 33.52
C PHE A 557 -18.53 1.78 32.65
N PHE A 558 -17.36 1.15 32.49
CA PHE A 558 -17.23 -0.08 31.71
C PHE A 558 -17.70 -1.34 32.43
N GLY A 559 -17.79 -1.32 33.76
CA GLY A 559 -18.24 -2.45 34.57
C GLY A 559 -19.77 -2.60 34.62
N ASN A 560 -20.53 -1.51 34.66
CA ASN A 560 -22.00 -1.53 34.79
C ASN A 560 -22.72 -1.57 33.43
N ARG A 561 -22.13 -0.98 32.37
CA ARG A 561 -22.60 -1.00 30.96
C ARG A 561 -24.10 -0.75 30.71
N THR A 562 -24.81 -0.12 31.64
CA THR A 562 -26.24 0.25 31.48
C THR A 562 -26.47 1.25 30.35
N TRP A 563 -25.42 1.94 29.90
CA TRP A 563 -25.42 2.85 28.77
C TRP A 563 -25.23 2.16 27.41
N TRP A 564 -24.81 0.89 27.39
CA TRP A 564 -24.54 0.15 26.15
C TRP A 564 -25.75 -0.71 25.78
N PRO A 565 -26.49 -0.38 24.71
CA PRO A 565 -27.68 -1.12 24.34
C PRO A 565 -27.30 -2.34 23.49
N ARG A 566 -28.22 -3.30 23.35
CA ARG A 566 -28.07 -4.34 22.32
C ARG A 566 -28.32 -3.73 20.94
N LEU A 567 -27.33 -3.75 20.07
CA LEU A 567 -27.42 -3.21 18.71
C LEU A 567 -28.29 -4.11 17.81
N SER A 568 -29.26 -3.52 17.11
CA SER A 568 -30.06 -4.18 16.07
C SER A 568 -29.32 -4.21 14.73
N SER A 569 -29.81 -5.00 13.77
CA SER A 569 -29.23 -5.08 12.41
C SER A 569 -29.39 -3.80 11.59
N THR A 570 -30.20 -2.83 12.02
CA THR A 570 -30.37 -1.53 11.35
C THR A 570 -29.24 -0.57 11.68
N VAL A 571 -28.53 -0.77 12.79
CA VAL A 571 -27.46 0.14 13.24
C VAL A 571 -26.24 -0.03 12.35
N THR A 572 -25.83 1.06 11.72
CA THR A 572 -24.64 1.15 10.86
C THR A 572 -23.55 2.04 11.44
N GLY A 573 -23.86 2.79 12.52
CA GLY A 573 -22.87 3.62 13.20
C GLY A 573 -23.16 3.87 14.68
N CYS A 574 -22.09 4.04 15.46
CA CYS A 574 -22.13 4.43 16.86
C CYS A 574 -21.19 5.62 17.10
N TRP A 575 -21.71 6.67 17.74
CA TRP A 575 -20.94 7.82 18.19
C TRP A 575 -20.83 7.86 19.71
N LEU A 576 -19.64 8.17 20.19
CA LEU A 576 -19.42 8.64 21.56
C LEU A 576 -19.20 10.15 21.53
N VAL A 577 -19.96 10.89 22.33
CA VAL A 577 -19.80 12.33 22.52
C VAL A 577 -19.25 12.57 23.91
N THR A 578 -18.04 13.14 24.00
CA THR A 578 -17.40 13.50 25.26
C THR A 578 -17.28 15.01 25.42
N VAL A 579 -17.02 15.45 26.64
CA VAL A 579 -16.71 16.85 26.95
C VAL A 579 -15.34 16.94 27.62
N GLY A 580 -14.43 17.69 27.02
CA GLY A 580 -13.07 17.94 27.51
C GLY A 580 -12.19 16.69 27.56
N GLY A 581 -12.54 15.62 26.85
CA GLY A 581 -11.79 14.37 26.82
C GLY A 581 -10.53 14.43 25.96
N GLU A 582 -10.38 15.46 25.12
CA GLU A 582 -9.25 15.64 24.21
C GLU A 582 -8.68 17.06 24.30
N GLN A 583 -7.36 17.17 24.20
CA GLN A 583 -6.67 18.46 24.03
C GLN A 583 -6.39 18.66 22.54
N ALA A 584 -7.34 19.26 21.82
CA ALA A 584 -7.30 19.41 20.37
C ALA A 584 -6.46 20.61 19.92
N ILE A 585 -6.50 21.70 20.70
CA ILE A 585 -5.74 22.93 20.45
C ILE A 585 -4.99 23.36 21.70
N ALA A 586 -4.00 24.25 21.55
CA ALA A 586 -3.18 24.72 22.68
C ALA A 586 -3.99 25.45 23.77
N ASP A 587 -5.10 26.08 23.38
CA ASP A 587 -6.00 26.79 24.30
C ASP A 587 -6.92 25.85 25.09
N ASP A 588 -6.99 24.56 24.72
CA ASP A 588 -7.70 23.57 25.52
C ASP A 588 -6.94 23.34 26.84
N GLY A 589 -7.69 23.27 27.94
CA GLY A 589 -7.16 22.81 29.22
C GLY A 589 -6.72 21.34 29.16
N PRO A 590 -6.09 20.83 30.24
CA PRO A 590 -5.74 19.41 30.33
C PRO A 590 -6.98 18.53 30.10
N ALA A 591 -6.81 17.48 29.29
CA ALA A 591 -7.90 16.55 28.99
C ALA A 591 -8.41 15.87 30.27
N HIS A 592 -9.71 15.56 30.29
CA HIS A 592 -10.35 14.89 31.40
C HIS A 592 -10.05 13.37 31.37
N PRO A 593 -9.41 12.80 32.41
CA PRO A 593 -8.89 11.43 32.36
C PRO A 593 -9.98 10.38 32.14
N VAL A 594 -11.18 10.57 32.69
CA VAL A 594 -12.28 9.62 32.54
C VAL A 594 -12.78 9.59 31.09
N HIS A 595 -12.97 10.74 30.47
CA HIS A 595 -13.53 10.82 29.12
C HIS A 595 -12.53 10.37 28.07
N ALA A 596 -11.26 10.77 28.23
CA ALA A 596 -10.18 10.27 27.39
C ALA A 596 -10.10 8.73 27.45
N ALA A 597 -10.17 8.15 28.66
CA ALA A 597 -10.13 6.70 28.83
C ALA A 597 -11.37 5.99 28.24
N ILE A 598 -12.56 6.59 28.39
CA ILE A 598 -13.78 6.06 27.77
C ILE A 598 -13.68 6.09 26.25
N ALA A 599 -13.17 7.17 25.65
CA ALA A 599 -12.97 7.25 24.21
C ALA A 599 -12.01 6.18 23.68
N ALA A 600 -10.89 5.95 24.38
CA ALA A 600 -9.96 4.88 24.04
C ALA A 600 -10.59 3.47 24.17
N GLY A 601 -11.35 3.22 25.23
CA GLY A 601 -12.05 1.94 25.42
C GLY A 601 -13.19 1.72 24.41
N PHE A 602 -13.95 2.77 24.09
CA PHE A 602 -15.03 2.73 23.09
C PHE A 602 -14.50 2.38 21.70
N ARG A 603 -13.31 2.89 21.33
CA ARG A 603 -12.60 2.50 20.10
C ARG A 603 -12.35 0.99 20.04
N CYS A 604 -11.90 0.39 21.14
CA CYS A 604 -11.69 -1.05 21.23
C CYS A 604 -12.99 -1.84 21.06
N MET A 605 -14.12 -1.35 21.58
CA MET A 605 -15.43 -2.02 21.41
C MET A 605 -15.81 -2.16 19.94
N GLY A 606 -15.48 -1.17 19.09
CA GLY A 606 -15.78 -1.25 17.65
C GLY A 606 -15.17 -2.46 16.94
N THR A 607 -14.06 -3.00 17.45
CA THR A 607 -13.43 -4.20 16.88
C THR A 607 -14.25 -5.48 17.09
N GLU A 608 -15.23 -5.46 18.00
CA GLU A 608 -16.19 -6.54 18.26
C GLU A 608 -17.48 -6.41 17.43
N HIS A 609 -17.64 -5.31 16.68
CA HIS A 609 -18.84 -4.99 15.89
C HIS A 609 -18.51 -4.67 14.41
N PRO A 610 -17.96 -5.64 13.65
CA PRO A 610 -17.64 -5.42 12.25
C PRO A 610 -18.87 -5.04 11.43
N GLY A 611 -18.69 -4.08 10.50
CA GLY A 611 -19.77 -3.50 9.71
C GLY A 611 -20.46 -2.30 10.35
N ILE A 612 -20.19 -2.01 11.62
CA ILE A 612 -20.68 -0.82 12.33
C ILE A 612 -19.53 0.17 12.52
N ALA A 613 -19.70 1.41 12.08
CA ALA A 613 -18.68 2.45 12.23
C ALA A 613 -18.71 3.03 13.65
N PHE A 614 -17.61 2.90 14.40
CA PHE A 614 -17.47 3.53 15.72
C PHE A 614 -16.72 4.86 15.58
N ARG A 615 -17.26 5.92 16.16
CA ARG A 615 -16.73 7.28 16.03
C ARG A 615 -16.80 8.05 17.33
N HIS A 616 -16.00 9.09 17.43
CA HIS A 616 -15.87 9.92 18.62
C HIS A 616 -15.94 11.40 18.25
N LEU A 617 -16.70 12.16 19.04
CA LEU A 617 -16.80 13.62 18.96
C LEU A 617 -16.55 14.22 20.34
N ASP A 618 -15.45 14.95 20.50
CA ASP A 618 -15.14 15.67 21.73
C ASP A 618 -15.57 17.14 21.66
N LEU A 619 -16.18 17.65 22.73
CA LEU A 619 -16.70 19.01 22.86
C LEU A 619 -15.97 19.75 24.00
N THR A 620 -15.96 21.07 23.96
CA THR A 620 -15.65 21.89 25.15
C THR A 620 -16.91 22.14 25.98
N SER A 621 -16.77 22.49 27.27
CA SER A 621 -17.92 22.71 28.16
C SER A 621 -18.85 23.84 27.70
N ASP A 622 -18.35 24.83 26.97
CA ASP A 622 -19.15 25.91 26.38
C ASP A 622 -19.90 25.49 25.11
N ILE A 623 -19.44 24.44 24.42
CA ILE A 623 -20.10 23.85 23.26
C ILE A 623 -21.09 22.77 23.68
N ALA A 624 -20.86 22.08 24.80
CA ALA A 624 -21.72 21.05 25.34
C ALA A 624 -22.98 21.63 26.02
N SER A 625 -23.72 22.49 25.31
CA SER A 625 -24.92 23.16 25.79
C SER A 625 -26.10 22.97 24.82
N PRO A 626 -27.36 23.00 25.33
CA PRO A 626 -28.56 22.84 24.50
C PRO A 626 -28.66 23.81 23.31
N ASP A 627 -28.18 25.05 23.45
CA ASP A 627 -28.22 26.07 22.38
C ASP A 627 -27.24 25.79 21.22
N LYS A 628 -26.35 24.81 21.37
CA LYS A 628 -25.40 24.37 20.34
C LYS A 628 -25.77 23.05 19.68
N ALA A 629 -26.97 22.52 19.95
CA ALA A 629 -27.42 21.23 19.42
C ALA A 629 -27.29 21.13 17.89
N ASP A 630 -27.65 22.17 17.13
CA ASP A 630 -27.50 22.20 15.67
C ASP A 630 -26.04 22.01 15.24
N ASN A 631 -25.08 22.65 15.93
CA ASN A 631 -23.67 22.54 15.60
C ASN A 631 -23.12 21.13 15.88
N ILE A 632 -23.57 20.53 16.98
CA ILE A 632 -23.19 19.17 17.37
C ILE A 632 -23.76 18.16 16.36
N LEU A 633 -25.03 18.28 15.98
CA LEU A 633 -25.64 17.44 14.95
C LEU A 633 -24.96 17.58 13.59
N ALA A 634 -24.60 18.80 13.20
CA ALA A 634 -23.83 19.02 11.98
C ALA A 634 -22.44 18.35 12.05
N ALA A 635 -21.82 18.23 13.22
CA ALA A 635 -20.59 17.48 13.41
C ALA A 635 -20.81 15.95 13.31
N LEU A 636 -21.87 15.42 13.95
CA LEU A 636 -22.24 14.00 13.91
C LEU A 636 -22.57 13.50 12.49
N GLN A 637 -23.03 14.40 11.61
CA GLN A 637 -23.28 14.10 10.19
C GLN A 637 -22.02 14.15 9.31
N SER A 638 -20.83 14.43 9.85
CA SER A 638 -19.60 14.46 9.05
C SER A 638 -19.27 13.05 8.53
N ALA A 639 -19.04 12.92 7.22
CA ALA A 639 -18.64 11.67 6.58
C ALA A 639 -17.10 11.54 6.55
N GLY A 640 -16.62 10.30 6.63
CA GLY A 640 -15.21 9.97 6.39
C GLY A 640 -14.25 10.29 7.55
N GLU A 641 -14.72 10.83 8.68
CA GLU A 641 -13.92 11.09 9.87
C GLU A 641 -14.45 10.32 11.07
N SER A 642 -13.56 9.77 11.90
CA SER A 642 -13.95 8.95 13.06
C SER A 642 -13.49 9.50 14.41
N GLU A 643 -12.63 10.52 14.40
CA GLU A 643 -12.16 11.21 15.60
C GLU A 643 -12.25 12.71 15.37
N LEU A 644 -13.29 13.33 15.92
CA LEU A 644 -13.57 14.74 15.76
C LEU A 644 -13.51 15.48 17.10
N ALA A 645 -13.12 16.75 17.04
CA ALA A 645 -13.22 17.69 18.14
C ALA A 645 -13.91 18.96 17.65
N LEU A 646 -14.96 19.39 18.32
CA LEU A 646 -15.66 20.65 18.03
C LEU A 646 -15.25 21.68 19.08
N ARG A 647 -14.76 22.82 18.60
CA ARG A 647 -14.33 23.98 19.40
C ARG A 647 -15.04 25.23 18.90
N ALA A 648 -14.95 26.32 19.66
CA ALA A 648 -15.59 27.60 19.31
C ALA A 648 -15.14 28.14 17.93
N ASP A 649 -13.92 27.84 17.50
CA ASP A 649 -13.33 28.35 16.27
C ASP A 649 -13.41 27.37 15.07
N GLY A 650 -13.98 26.17 15.26
CA GLY A 650 -14.17 25.20 14.20
C GLY A 650 -14.10 23.74 14.65
N MET A 651 -14.07 22.85 13.67
CA MET A 651 -13.97 21.41 13.86
C MET A 651 -12.57 20.91 13.50
N TYR A 652 -12.08 19.92 14.23
CA TYR A 652 -10.76 19.33 14.07
C TYR A 652 -10.90 17.81 13.95
N ALA A 653 -10.00 17.18 13.19
CA ALA A 653 -9.93 15.74 13.06
C ALA A 653 -8.57 15.21 13.55
N LYS A 654 -8.58 14.12 14.30
CA LYS A 654 -7.36 13.52 14.85
C LYS A 654 -6.56 12.82 13.75
N ARG A 655 -5.24 13.01 13.76
CA ARG A 655 -4.25 12.38 12.88
C ARG A 655 -3.04 11.93 13.69
N VAL A 656 -2.32 10.96 13.14
CA VAL A 656 -0.96 10.62 13.58
C VAL A 656 0.01 11.17 12.55
N LEU A 657 1.00 11.93 13.02
CA LEU A 657 2.03 12.57 12.19
C LEU A 657 3.42 12.09 12.60
N ASP A 658 4.37 12.10 11.67
CA ASP A 658 5.78 12.01 12.03
C ASP A 658 6.21 13.22 12.88
N ILE A 659 7.13 12.98 13.82
CA ILE A 659 7.85 14.06 14.48
C ILE A 659 9.12 14.33 13.67
N ASP A 660 9.19 15.51 13.05
CA ASP A 660 10.42 15.99 12.44
C ASP A 660 11.50 16.07 13.52
N GLN A 661 12.55 15.24 13.38
CA GLN A 661 13.76 15.37 14.16
C GLN A 661 14.55 16.55 13.59
N ASP A 662 14.04 17.77 13.78
CA ASP A 662 14.82 18.96 13.49
C ASP A 662 16.12 18.89 14.29
N GLY A 663 17.24 19.06 13.59
CA GLY A 663 18.60 18.86 14.08
C GLY A 663 19.01 19.88 15.13
N ASP A 664 18.38 19.86 16.30
CA ASP A 664 18.90 20.51 17.48
C ASP A 664 20.06 19.65 18.03
N GLU A 665 21.23 19.79 17.38
CA GLU A 665 22.52 19.23 17.82
C GLU A 665 22.93 19.69 19.24
N SER A 666 22.12 20.52 19.92
CA SER A 666 22.48 21.16 21.19
C SER A 666 22.19 20.34 22.45
N SER A 667 21.39 19.26 22.41
CA SER A 667 21.14 18.42 23.60
C SER A 667 21.95 17.11 23.57
N ARG A 668 23.23 17.16 23.98
CA ARG A 668 23.92 15.93 24.38
C ARG A 668 23.12 15.27 25.50
N VAL A 669 22.52 14.12 25.24
CA VAL A 669 21.81 13.31 26.25
C VAL A 669 22.82 12.93 27.34
N VAL A 670 22.80 13.67 28.44
CA VAL A 670 23.60 13.35 29.63
C VAL A 670 22.89 12.22 30.35
N ALA A 671 23.63 11.16 30.68
CA ALA A 671 23.07 10.05 31.44
C ALA A 671 22.60 10.53 32.82
N PRO A 672 21.35 10.25 33.23
CA PRO A 672 20.87 10.57 34.58
C PRO A 672 21.74 9.86 35.62
N ALA A 673 21.98 10.51 36.77
CA ALA A 673 22.83 9.94 37.80
C ALA A 673 22.13 8.81 38.56
N HIS A 674 20.83 8.97 38.85
CA HIS A 674 19.99 7.95 39.45
C HIS A 674 18.67 7.76 38.68
N VAL A 675 18.44 6.53 38.19
CA VAL A 675 17.19 6.12 37.52
C VAL A 675 16.38 5.20 38.41
N VAL A 676 15.10 5.52 38.61
CA VAL A 676 14.14 4.69 39.34
C VAL A 676 13.14 4.10 38.35
N ILE A 677 13.00 2.77 38.31
CA ILE A 677 12.16 2.07 37.35
C ILE A 677 11.09 1.26 38.09
N THR A 678 9.82 1.65 37.96
CA THR A 678 8.69 0.87 38.49
C THR A 678 8.26 -0.20 37.48
N GLY A 679 7.82 -1.36 37.98
CA GLY A 679 7.77 -2.58 37.15
C GLY A 679 9.18 -3.07 36.74
N GLY A 680 10.20 -2.68 37.50
CA GLY A 680 11.61 -2.73 37.09
C GLY A 680 12.15 -4.14 36.86
N THR A 681 11.62 -5.15 37.54
CA THR A 681 12.00 -6.56 37.32
C THR A 681 11.14 -7.25 36.26
N GLY A 682 10.12 -6.57 35.71
CA GLY A 682 9.38 -7.04 34.55
C GLY A 682 10.21 -6.98 33.27
N LYS A 683 9.70 -7.60 32.18
CA LYS A 683 10.44 -7.68 30.90
C LYS A 683 10.88 -6.30 30.39
N LEU A 684 9.98 -5.31 30.37
CA LEU A 684 10.29 -3.92 29.98
C LEU A 684 11.28 -3.23 30.92
N GLY A 685 11.06 -3.36 32.22
CA GLY A 685 11.92 -2.74 33.22
C GLY A 685 13.38 -3.17 33.12
N GLN A 686 13.62 -4.44 32.76
CA GLN A 686 14.97 -4.97 32.52
C GLN A 686 15.63 -4.38 31.25
N GLU A 687 14.87 -4.14 30.18
CA GLU A 687 15.39 -3.47 28.97
C GLU A 687 15.79 -2.02 29.26
N PHE A 688 14.96 -1.27 30.00
CA PHE A 688 15.31 0.09 30.42
C PHE A 688 16.52 0.11 31.36
N CYS A 689 16.61 -0.87 32.28
CA CYS A 689 17.77 -1.02 33.16
C CYS A 689 19.06 -1.16 32.37
N GLU A 690 19.07 -2.06 31.39
CA GLU A 690 20.23 -2.32 30.55
C GLU A 690 20.59 -1.11 29.69
N HIS A 691 19.60 -0.42 29.13
CA HIS A 691 19.79 0.80 28.35
C HIS A 691 20.48 1.91 29.15
N TYR A 692 19.94 2.26 30.32
CA TYR A 692 20.49 3.33 31.15
C TYR A 692 21.86 2.95 31.76
N ALA A 693 22.05 1.68 32.10
CA ALA A 693 23.36 1.20 32.56
C ALA A 693 24.43 1.39 31.47
N ARG A 694 24.10 1.07 30.20
CA ARG A 694 24.99 1.29 29.05
C ARG A 694 25.24 2.76 28.73
N MET A 695 24.30 3.65 29.02
CA MET A 695 24.50 5.10 28.89
C MET A 695 25.45 5.68 29.96
N GLY A 696 25.81 4.90 30.99
CA GLY A 696 26.72 5.33 32.05
C GLY A 696 26.01 5.88 33.29
N THR A 697 24.72 5.60 33.46
CA THR A 697 24.01 5.91 34.70
C THR A 697 24.68 5.22 35.89
N ARG A 698 24.97 5.99 36.95
CA ARG A 698 25.69 5.48 38.13
C ARG A 698 24.85 4.55 38.99
N GLN A 699 23.59 4.89 39.22
CA GLN A 699 22.69 4.14 40.09
C GLN A 699 21.36 3.86 39.39
N ILE A 700 20.91 2.62 39.46
CA ILE A 700 19.61 2.20 38.92
C ILE A 700 18.87 1.42 40.00
N THR A 701 17.67 1.89 40.35
CA THR A 701 16.80 1.22 41.32
C THR A 701 15.57 0.67 40.60
N LEU A 702 15.49 -0.66 40.52
CA LEU A 702 14.34 -1.39 40.00
C LEU A 702 13.35 -1.65 41.15
N ILE A 703 12.08 -1.37 40.91
CA ILE A 703 11.03 -1.49 41.92
C ILE A 703 9.95 -2.42 41.41
N SER A 704 9.66 -3.45 42.19
CA SER A 704 8.58 -4.40 41.95
C SER A 704 8.14 -5.05 43.26
N ARG A 705 6.98 -5.71 43.29
CA ARG A 705 6.46 -6.38 44.49
C ARG A 705 7.45 -7.39 45.08
N SER A 706 8.16 -8.12 44.23
CA SER A 706 9.08 -9.19 44.62
C SER A 706 10.52 -8.72 44.88
N GLY A 707 10.93 -7.55 44.37
CA GLY A 707 12.34 -7.18 44.31
C GLY A 707 13.16 -8.16 43.47
N GLU A 708 14.44 -8.33 43.81
CA GLU A 708 15.36 -9.26 43.13
C GLU A 708 15.00 -10.73 43.41
N THR A 709 14.78 -11.52 42.36
CA THR A 709 14.48 -12.95 42.44
C THR A 709 15.48 -13.73 41.58
N ASP A 710 15.65 -15.04 41.85
CA ASP A 710 16.57 -15.91 41.10
C ASP A 710 16.36 -15.84 39.57
N ALA A 711 15.11 -15.62 39.14
CA ALA A 711 14.75 -15.49 37.72
C ALA A 711 15.38 -14.27 37.04
N VAL A 712 15.67 -13.19 37.77
CA VAL A 712 16.23 -11.94 37.22
C VAL A 712 17.68 -11.68 37.64
N THR A 713 18.14 -12.30 38.74
CA THR A 713 19.50 -12.11 39.28
C THR A 713 20.59 -12.30 38.22
N GLY A 714 20.50 -13.36 37.41
CA GLY A 714 21.50 -13.65 36.38
C GLY A 714 21.64 -12.54 35.33
N ARG A 715 20.53 -11.92 34.91
CA ARG A 715 20.53 -10.80 33.95
C ARG A 715 21.05 -9.52 34.60
N LEU A 716 20.61 -9.21 35.82
CA LEU A 716 21.08 -8.03 36.55
C LEU A 716 22.59 -8.10 36.84
N ASP A 717 23.12 -9.27 37.18
CA ASP A 717 24.55 -9.49 37.37
C ASP A 717 25.37 -9.34 36.09
N ALA A 718 24.81 -9.70 34.93
CA ALA A 718 25.44 -9.43 33.64
C ALA A 718 25.51 -7.91 33.36
N ILE A 719 24.45 -7.16 33.67
CA ILE A 719 24.41 -5.69 33.50
C ILE A 719 25.42 -5.03 34.45
N ARG A 720 25.42 -5.40 35.74
CA ARG A 720 26.36 -4.90 36.76
C ARG A 720 27.81 -5.08 36.32
N ARG A 721 28.17 -6.29 35.84
CA ARG A 721 29.55 -6.62 35.41
C ARG A 721 29.99 -5.89 34.14
N SER A 722 29.08 -5.66 33.19
CA SER A 722 29.41 -5.08 31.89
C SER A 722 29.45 -3.55 31.88
N THR A 723 28.77 -2.89 32.83
CA THR A 723 28.60 -1.43 32.82
C THR A 723 29.20 -0.72 34.04
N GLY A 724 29.40 -1.43 35.16
CA GLY A 724 29.81 -0.84 36.43
C GLY A 724 28.71 -0.04 37.15
N ALA A 725 27.49 -0.02 36.63
CA ALA A 725 26.36 0.64 37.27
C ALA A 725 25.94 -0.08 38.57
N LYS A 726 25.58 0.69 39.60
CA LYS A 726 25.01 0.15 40.84
C LYS A 726 23.52 -0.14 40.65
N VAL A 727 23.21 -1.35 40.19
CA VAL A 727 21.83 -1.82 39.99
C VAL A 727 21.30 -2.51 41.24
N ARG A 728 20.18 -2.03 41.80
CA ARG A 728 19.47 -2.62 42.94
C ARG A 728 18.03 -2.94 42.54
N ALA A 729 17.52 -4.11 42.89
CA ALA A 729 16.09 -4.39 42.81
C ALA A 729 15.48 -4.46 44.21
N LEU A 730 14.50 -3.60 44.49
CA LEU A 730 13.88 -3.44 45.80
C LEU A 730 12.42 -3.92 45.78
N PRO A 731 11.98 -4.67 46.81
CA PRO A 731 10.58 -5.03 46.97
C PRO A 731 9.78 -3.80 47.42
N CYS A 732 8.80 -3.40 46.61
CA CYS A 732 7.81 -2.38 46.95
C CYS A 732 6.59 -2.54 46.05
N ASP A 733 5.41 -2.61 46.68
CA ASP A 733 4.14 -2.49 45.97
C ASP A 733 3.80 -1.00 45.86
N VAL A 734 3.81 -0.48 44.63
CA VAL A 734 3.54 0.94 44.37
C VAL A 734 2.08 1.34 44.66
N THR A 735 1.19 0.37 44.84
CA THR A 735 -0.21 0.60 45.22
C THR A 735 -0.41 0.70 46.73
N ASP A 736 0.62 0.36 47.52
CA ASP A 736 0.63 0.51 48.98
C ASP A 736 1.40 1.78 49.36
N THR A 737 0.67 2.79 49.83
CA THR A 737 1.22 4.09 50.21
C THR A 737 2.27 3.98 51.33
N ALA A 738 2.13 3.02 52.26
CA ALA A 738 3.11 2.80 53.31
C ALA A 738 4.41 2.21 52.74
N ALA A 739 4.30 1.26 51.80
CA ALA A 739 5.46 0.69 51.12
C ALA A 739 6.19 1.73 50.27
N VAL A 740 5.46 2.61 49.57
CA VAL A 740 6.05 3.73 48.80
C VAL A 740 6.72 4.75 49.72
N THR A 741 6.15 5.04 50.89
CA THR A 741 6.76 5.92 51.90
C THR A 741 8.08 5.32 52.42
N ALA A 742 8.09 4.03 52.75
CA ALA A 742 9.31 3.35 53.20
C ALA A 742 10.40 3.30 52.11
N LEU A 743 10.01 3.18 50.83
CA LEU A 743 10.91 3.32 49.69
C LEU A 743 11.45 4.74 49.58
N ALA A 744 10.59 5.77 49.71
CA ALA A 744 11.00 7.17 49.67
C ALA A 744 12.05 7.49 50.74
N ASP A 745 11.89 6.95 51.95
CA ASP A 745 12.89 7.05 53.02
C ASP A 745 14.24 6.43 52.63
N GLN A 746 14.25 5.30 51.93
CA GLN A 746 15.49 4.66 51.45
C GLN A 746 16.18 5.45 50.33
N LEU A 747 15.43 6.26 49.58
CA LEU A 747 15.93 7.06 48.46
C LEU A 747 16.21 8.52 48.83
N ARG A 748 16.01 8.91 50.09
CA ARG A 748 16.13 10.30 50.57
C ARG A 748 17.49 10.94 50.25
N ASP A 749 18.58 10.21 50.43
CA ASP A 749 19.94 10.69 50.17
C ASP A 749 20.37 10.56 48.69
N THR A 750 19.57 9.86 47.88
CA THR A 750 19.80 9.67 46.45
C THR A 750 18.48 9.88 45.69
N PRO A 751 17.98 11.12 45.60
CA PRO A 751 16.75 11.43 44.86
C PRO A 751 16.82 10.94 43.41
N ALA A 752 15.68 10.69 42.80
CA ALA A 752 15.62 10.28 41.39
C ALA A 752 15.89 11.47 40.47
N ASP A 753 16.74 11.26 39.44
CA ASP A 753 16.88 12.17 38.30
C ASP A 753 15.95 11.79 37.15
N LEU A 754 15.57 10.51 37.10
CA LEU A 754 14.63 9.99 36.14
C LEU A 754 13.77 8.91 36.79
N ILE A 755 12.45 9.01 36.61
CA ILE A 755 11.50 7.95 36.93
C ILE A 755 10.96 7.35 35.63
N VAL A 756 11.08 6.04 35.47
CA VAL A 756 10.49 5.27 34.38
C VAL A 756 9.36 4.41 34.92
N HIS A 757 8.15 4.60 34.38
CA HIS A 757 7.02 3.76 34.71
C HIS A 757 6.83 2.68 33.65
N ALA A 758 7.30 1.46 33.95
CA ALA A 758 7.24 0.29 33.07
C ALA A 758 6.35 -0.83 33.64
N ALA A 759 5.38 -0.48 34.49
CA ALA A 759 4.42 -1.45 35.02
C ALA A 759 3.42 -1.83 33.92
N VAL A 760 3.31 -3.12 33.66
CA VAL A 760 2.41 -3.65 32.64
C VAL A 760 1.59 -4.79 33.21
N ASP A 761 0.30 -4.69 32.97
CA ASP A 761 -0.65 -5.79 33.09
C ASP A 761 -1.32 -5.94 31.72
N TYR A 762 -1.10 -7.08 31.07
CA TYR A 762 -1.73 -7.41 29.80
C TYR A 762 -2.91 -8.33 30.10
N SER A 763 -4.12 -7.86 29.81
CA SER A 763 -5.32 -8.70 29.85
C SER A 763 -6.04 -8.61 28.50
N ASP A 764 -6.18 -9.78 27.85
CA ASP A 764 -7.11 -9.98 26.73
C ASP A 764 -8.42 -10.45 27.36
N THR A 765 -9.34 -9.52 27.58
CA THR A 765 -10.62 -9.81 28.25
C THR A 765 -11.76 -9.35 27.35
N PRO A 766 -12.61 -10.27 26.87
CA PRO A 766 -13.79 -9.92 26.10
C PRO A 766 -14.68 -8.94 26.86
N LEU A 767 -15.38 -8.06 26.15
CA LEU A 767 -16.26 -7.05 26.76
C LEU A 767 -17.28 -7.67 27.75
N SER A 768 -17.79 -8.87 27.46
CA SER A 768 -18.74 -9.59 28.33
C SER A 768 -18.18 -9.92 29.72
N GLU A 769 -16.86 -10.09 29.82
CA GLU A 769 -16.17 -10.49 31.04
C GLU A 769 -15.56 -9.32 31.82
N VAL A 770 -15.60 -8.11 31.27
CA VAL A 770 -15.15 -6.89 31.94
C VAL A 770 -16.08 -6.62 33.11
N THR A 771 -15.53 -6.48 34.31
CA THR A 771 -16.26 -6.10 35.54
C THR A 771 -15.55 -4.92 36.20
N THR A 772 -16.27 -4.18 37.05
CA THR A 772 -15.68 -3.06 37.81
C THR A 772 -14.42 -3.48 38.55
N ASN A 773 -14.44 -4.63 39.24
CA ASN A 773 -13.30 -5.11 40.02
C ASN A 773 -12.10 -5.44 39.13
N LYS A 774 -12.30 -6.18 38.02
CA LYS A 774 -11.21 -6.50 37.08
C LYS A 774 -10.58 -5.23 36.49
N PHE A 775 -11.41 -4.23 36.20
CA PHE A 775 -10.95 -2.96 35.65
C PHE A 775 -10.17 -2.15 36.70
N GLN A 776 -10.68 -2.08 37.93
CA GLN A 776 -9.96 -1.45 39.05
C GLN A 776 -8.60 -2.09 39.26
N ASP A 777 -8.52 -3.42 39.24
CA ASP A 777 -7.26 -4.16 39.39
C ASP A 777 -6.27 -3.81 38.26
N ALA A 778 -6.75 -3.73 37.00
CA ALA A 778 -5.93 -3.36 35.84
C ALA A 778 -5.39 -1.92 35.91
N LEU A 779 -6.16 -0.98 36.48
CA LEU A 779 -5.73 0.42 36.65
C LEU A 779 -4.86 0.64 37.90
N ARG A 780 -4.95 -0.25 38.90
CA ARG A 780 -4.38 -0.05 40.23
C ARG A 780 -2.87 0.18 40.20
N ALA A 781 -2.10 -0.75 39.61
CA ALA A 781 -0.65 -0.60 39.57
C ALA A 781 -0.19 0.45 38.54
N LYS A 782 -0.99 0.65 37.48
CA LYS A 782 -0.60 1.43 36.31
C LYS A 782 -0.90 2.92 36.45
N VAL A 783 -2.05 3.29 37.00
CA VAL A 783 -2.47 4.69 37.16
C VAL A 783 -2.26 5.12 38.61
N ILE A 784 -2.91 4.43 39.55
CA ILE A 784 -2.83 4.77 40.97
C ILE A 784 -1.40 4.61 41.51
N GLY A 785 -0.74 3.49 41.16
CA GLY A 785 0.60 3.19 41.64
C GLY A 785 1.65 4.22 41.23
N ILE A 786 1.58 4.74 40.00
CA ILE A 786 2.52 5.78 39.57
C ILE A 786 2.22 7.13 40.22
N SER A 787 0.95 7.49 40.45
CA SER A 787 0.60 8.71 41.18
C SER A 787 1.18 8.70 42.59
N ASN A 788 1.05 7.59 43.33
CA ASN A 788 1.69 7.43 44.65
C ASN A 788 3.21 7.66 44.60
N VAL A 789 3.87 7.11 43.58
CA VAL A 789 5.32 7.25 43.39
C VAL A 789 5.69 8.70 43.08
N LEU A 790 4.97 9.37 42.17
CA LEU A 790 5.24 10.76 41.81
C LEU A 790 4.99 11.73 42.97
N ASP A 791 4.01 11.43 43.83
CA ASP A 791 3.67 12.30 44.95
C ASP A 791 4.59 12.09 46.17
N THR A 792 5.24 10.91 46.29
CA THR A 792 5.99 10.53 47.51
C THR A 792 7.50 10.35 47.31
N VAL A 793 7.95 9.79 46.17
CA VAL A 793 9.38 9.45 45.97
C VAL A 793 10.20 10.73 45.78
N PRO A 794 11.34 10.89 46.49
CA PRO A 794 12.17 12.08 46.37
C PRO A 794 12.79 12.20 44.97
N ARG A 795 12.69 13.41 44.42
CA ARG A 795 13.12 13.76 43.06
C ARG A 795 14.04 14.96 43.11
N THR A 796 14.98 15.05 42.16
CA THR A 796 15.73 16.28 41.93
C THR A 796 14.83 17.34 41.28
N ASP A 797 15.20 18.62 41.37
CA ASP A 797 14.43 19.71 40.76
C ASP A 797 14.34 19.59 39.23
N SER A 798 15.30 18.91 38.62
CA SER A 798 15.35 18.59 37.18
C SER A 798 14.92 17.17 36.87
N CYS A 799 14.22 16.48 37.79
CA CYS A 799 13.82 15.10 37.58
C CYS A 799 12.85 14.97 36.40
N ARG A 800 13.20 14.07 35.49
CA ARG A 800 12.36 13.71 34.35
C ARG A 800 11.47 12.52 34.70
N VAL A 801 10.30 12.42 34.10
CA VAL A 801 9.37 11.29 34.27
C VAL A 801 8.96 10.78 32.90
N MET A 802 9.12 9.48 32.69
CA MET A 802 8.73 8.79 31.46
C MET A 802 7.70 7.71 31.78
N LEU A 803 6.47 7.91 31.31
CA LEU A 803 5.38 6.95 31.45
C LEU A 803 5.34 6.06 30.22
N CYS A 804 5.44 4.75 30.40
CA CYS A 804 5.30 3.81 29.28
C CYS A 804 3.81 3.51 29.07
N SER A 805 3.25 4.18 28.08
CA SER A 805 1.91 3.96 27.54
C SER A 805 1.97 3.00 26.34
N SER A 806 0.88 2.85 25.60
CA SER A 806 0.79 1.95 24.45
C SER A 806 0.02 2.56 23.29
N LEU A 807 0.42 2.20 22.06
CA LEU A 807 -0.32 2.54 20.83
C LEU A 807 -1.81 2.18 20.92
N ALA A 808 -2.17 1.13 21.67
CA ALA A 808 -3.56 0.72 21.87
C ALA A 808 -4.46 1.85 22.40
N ALA A 809 -3.91 2.84 23.12
CA ALA A 809 -4.66 4.02 23.56
C ALA A 809 -5.16 4.90 22.39
N THR A 810 -4.47 4.87 21.26
CA THR A 810 -4.75 5.73 20.10
C THR A 810 -5.38 4.95 18.94
N ILE A 811 -4.88 3.75 18.62
CA ILE A 811 -5.38 2.97 17.48
C ILE A 811 -6.39 1.88 17.88
N GLY A 812 -6.49 1.56 19.17
CA GLY A 812 -7.38 0.50 19.68
C GLY A 812 -6.86 -0.92 19.39
N GLY A 813 -7.62 -1.91 19.85
CA GLY A 813 -7.29 -3.33 19.67
C GLY A 813 -8.35 -4.25 20.24
N LYS A 814 -8.58 -5.40 19.58
CA LYS A 814 -9.55 -6.43 20.01
C LYS A 814 -9.17 -6.98 21.39
N GLY A 815 -10.12 -7.00 22.32
CA GLY A 815 -9.91 -7.47 23.69
C GLY A 815 -9.03 -6.57 24.57
N GLN A 816 -8.57 -5.42 24.07
CA GLN A 816 -7.63 -4.54 24.77
C GLN A 816 -8.31 -3.35 25.46
N LEU A 817 -9.62 -3.39 25.69
CA LEU A 817 -10.39 -2.26 26.21
C LEU A 817 -9.82 -1.68 27.52
N MET A 818 -9.62 -2.52 28.54
CA MET A 818 -9.07 -2.08 29.84
C MET A 818 -7.65 -1.54 29.70
N TYR A 819 -6.85 -2.19 28.83
CA TYR A 819 -5.47 -1.81 28.56
C TYR A 819 -5.41 -0.45 27.87
N ALA A 820 -6.17 -0.23 26.80
CA ALA A 820 -6.23 1.02 26.06
C ALA A 820 -6.69 2.18 26.96
N ALA A 821 -7.76 1.98 27.76
CA ALA A 821 -8.26 2.96 28.70
C ALA A 821 -7.21 3.35 29.75
N GLY A 822 -6.54 2.38 30.38
CA GLY A 822 -5.50 2.66 31.37
C GLY A 822 -4.26 3.35 30.81
N ASN A 823 -3.85 3.00 29.58
CA ASN A 823 -2.78 3.70 28.88
C ASN A 823 -3.19 5.14 28.52
N ARG A 824 -4.45 5.37 28.13
CA ARG A 824 -4.93 6.72 27.86
C ARG A 824 -4.98 7.59 29.12
N MET A 825 -5.30 7.01 30.27
CA MET A 825 -5.18 7.72 31.55
C MET A 825 -3.72 8.14 31.85
N LEU A 826 -2.73 7.30 31.51
CA LEU A 826 -1.31 7.68 31.64
C LEU A 826 -0.93 8.85 30.72
N ASP A 827 -1.44 8.87 29.50
CA ASP A 827 -1.19 9.96 28.55
C ASP A 827 -1.73 11.29 29.10
N VAL A 828 -2.94 11.26 29.67
CA VAL A 828 -3.54 12.41 30.33
C VAL A 828 -2.74 12.80 31.57
N LEU A 829 -2.38 11.86 32.44
CA LEU A 829 -1.56 12.10 33.62
C LEU A 829 -0.25 12.83 33.26
N ALA A 830 0.43 12.40 32.20
CA ALA A 830 1.66 13.08 31.74
C ALA A 830 1.40 14.54 31.37
N SER A 831 0.33 14.81 30.61
CA SER A 831 -0.03 16.18 30.22
C SER A 831 -0.42 17.05 31.43
N THR A 832 -1.18 16.51 32.39
CA THR A 832 -1.60 17.22 33.61
C THR A 832 -0.41 17.55 34.51
N ARG A 833 0.51 16.60 34.71
CA ARG A 833 1.72 16.84 35.51
C ARG A 833 2.66 17.83 34.82
N ARG A 834 2.73 17.81 33.48
CA ARG A 834 3.46 18.82 32.69
C ARG A 834 2.88 20.22 32.82
N ALA A 835 1.56 20.35 32.76
CA ALA A 835 0.88 21.61 33.01
C ALA A 835 1.12 22.14 34.44
N SER A 836 1.41 21.25 35.39
CA SER A 836 1.78 21.57 36.77
C SER A 836 3.29 21.81 36.98
N GLY A 837 4.09 21.80 35.91
CA GLY A 837 5.53 22.13 35.94
C GLY A 837 6.48 20.93 36.08
N LEU A 838 5.99 19.69 36.13
CA LEU A 838 6.84 18.49 36.16
C LEU A 838 7.23 18.08 34.74
N ASP A 839 8.52 17.82 34.46
CA ASP A 839 8.93 17.22 33.17
C ASP A 839 8.44 15.78 33.08
N CYS A 840 7.22 15.60 32.57
CA CYS A 840 6.54 14.33 32.46
C CYS A 840 6.11 14.09 31.01
N THR A 841 6.55 12.96 30.44
CA THR A 841 6.25 12.54 29.08
C THR A 841 5.64 11.15 29.09
N SER A 842 4.53 10.98 28.38
CA SER A 842 4.04 9.64 28.03
C SER A 842 4.58 9.23 26.66
N ILE A 843 5.07 8.00 26.56
CA ILE A 843 5.46 7.39 25.29
C ILE A 843 4.55 6.19 25.05
N GLN A 844 3.77 6.25 23.98
CA GLN A 844 2.90 5.17 23.55
C GLN A 844 3.69 4.17 22.71
N TRP A 845 4.10 3.07 23.35
CA TRP A 845 4.90 2.05 22.69
C TRP A 845 4.03 1.09 21.87
N GLY A 846 4.47 0.80 20.65
CA GLY A 846 4.01 -0.34 19.87
C GLY A 846 4.50 -1.66 20.46
N GLN A 847 4.18 -2.77 19.80
CA GLN A 847 4.53 -4.09 20.30
C GLN A 847 6.06 -4.30 20.31
N TRP A 848 6.63 -4.83 21.40
CA TRP A 848 8.05 -5.20 21.45
C TRP A 848 8.25 -6.72 21.32
N THR A 849 9.37 -7.14 20.75
CA THR A 849 9.70 -8.57 20.56
C THR A 849 9.86 -9.33 21.88
N VAL A 850 10.20 -8.65 22.98
CA VAL A 850 10.31 -9.26 24.32
C VAL A 850 8.97 -9.65 24.93
N HIS A 851 7.85 -9.16 24.38
CA HIS A 851 6.50 -9.53 24.78
C HIS A 851 5.87 -10.62 23.91
N LEU A 852 6.65 -11.23 23.01
CA LEU A 852 6.21 -12.36 22.19
C LEU A 852 6.23 -13.66 23.01
N ASP A 853 5.38 -13.75 24.05
CA ASP A 853 4.83 -15.05 24.48
C ASP A 853 3.52 -15.34 23.73
N LEU A 854 3.32 -14.65 22.60
CA LEU A 854 2.27 -14.91 21.64
C LEU A 854 2.75 -16.08 20.77
N GLY A 855 2.07 -17.23 20.81
CA GLY A 855 2.30 -18.29 19.82
C GLY A 855 2.10 -17.77 18.39
N ASP A 856 2.39 -18.59 17.38
CA ASP A 856 2.37 -18.18 15.96
C ASP A 856 1.06 -17.48 15.55
N ALA A 857 -0.07 -17.87 16.14
CA ALA A 857 -1.38 -17.24 15.95
C ALA A 857 -1.45 -15.77 16.40
N GLY A 858 -0.77 -15.38 17.48
CA GLY A 858 -0.74 -14.00 17.96
C GLY A 858 0.19 -13.09 17.14
N ILE A 859 1.28 -13.66 16.60
CA ILE A 859 2.15 -12.97 15.64
C ILE A 859 1.40 -12.75 14.32
N ALA A 860 0.68 -13.77 13.84
CA ALA A 860 -0.16 -13.67 12.65
C ALA A 860 -1.28 -12.63 12.81
N LYS A 861 -1.90 -12.52 13.98
CA LYS A 861 -2.92 -11.49 14.28
C LYS A 861 -2.35 -10.06 14.25
N LEU A 862 -1.16 -9.85 14.80
CA LEU A 862 -0.49 -8.53 14.76
C LEU A 862 -0.06 -8.15 13.35
N ALA A 863 0.51 -9.10 12.61
CA ALA A 863 0.83 -8.92 11.19
C ALA A 863 -0.44 -8.63 10.38
N ALA A 864 -1.54 -9.37 10.62
CA ALA A 864 -2.83 -9.12 9.97
C ALA A 864 -3.36 -7.70 10.21
N ALA A 865 -3.08 -7.11 11.38
CA ALA A 865 -3.44 -5.74 11.74
C ALA A 865 -2.49 -4.65 11.18
N GLY A 866 -1.42 -5.02 10.47
CA GLY A 866 -0.43 -4.09 9.92
C GLY A 866 0.50 -3.46 10.97
N VAL A 867 0.60 -4.05 12.18
CA VAL A 867 1.48 -3.57 13.26
C VAL A 867 2.64 -4.54 13.44
N HIS A 868 3.87 -4.04 13.36
CA HIS A 868 5.07 -4.86 13.45
C HIS A 868 5.71 -4.83 14.85
N PRO A 869 6.10 -6.00 15.40
CA PRO A 869 6.88 -6.05 16.63
C PRO A 869 8.27 -5.41 16.46
N MET A 870 8.65 -4.55 17.40
CA MET A 870 9.91 -3.82 17.42
C MET A 870 10.92 -4.48 18.34
N ARG A 871 12.20 -4.52 17.96
CA ARG A 871 13.26 -4.91 18.90
C ARG A 871 13.40 -3.82 19.98
N PRO A 872 13.57 -4.16 21.27
CA PRO A 872 13.73 -3.17 22.34
C PRO A 872 14.78 -2.11 22.06
N ALA A 873 15.95 -2.52 21.55
CA ALA A 873 17.04 -1.60 21.26
C ALA A 873 16.68 -0.56 20.19
N ASP A 874 15.90 -0.94 19.17
CA ASP A 874 15.48 -0.04 18.09
C ASP A 874 14.39 0.92 18.57
N ALA A 875 13.41 0.40 19.33
CA ALA A 875 12.36 1.22 19.93
C ALA A 875 12.97 2.27 20.88
N LEU A 876 13.90 1.86 21.75
CA LEU A 876 14.61 2.76 22.66
C LEU A 876 15.51 3.76 21.92
N ALA A 877 16.14 3.38 20.81
CA ALA A 877 16.94 4.32 20.04
C ALA A 877 16.11 5.50 19.49
N VAL A 878 14.83 5.26 19.21
CA VAL A 878 13.90 6.24 18.64
C VAL A 878 13.14 7.01 19.72
N GLY A 879 12.66 6.32 20.76
CA GLY A 879 11.77 6.91 21.76
C GLY A 879 12.46 7.72 22.86
N MET A 880 13.75 7.51 23.12
CA MET A 880 14.41 8.03 24.34
C MET A 880 14.90 9.49 24.26
N GLY A 881 14.53 10.23 23.22
CA GLY A 881 14.79 11.67 23.10
C GLY A 881 14.15 12.52 24.21
N HIS A 882 14.51 13.79 24.27
CA HIS A 882 13.78 14.77 25.08
C HIS A 882 12.61 15.31 24.26
N HIS A 883 11.38 15.12 24.73
CA HIS A 883 10.17 15.46 24.01
C HIS A 883 9.35 16.49 24.79
N HIS A 884 8.79 17.48 24.10
CA HIS A 884 7.98 18.53 24.72
C HIS A 884 6.51 18.12 24.93
N GLY A 885 6.12 16.91 24.55
CA GLY A 885 4.76 16.40 24.62
C GLY A 885 4.71 14.87 24.60
N ASN A 886 3.50 14.31 24.61
CA ASN A 886 3.32 12.86 24.47
C ASN A 886 3.73 12.43 23.05
N THR A 887 4.35 11.26 22.95
CA THR A 887 4.85 10.71 21.68
C THR A 887 4.41 9.27 21.52
N LEU A 888 4.49 8.77 20.29
CA LEU A 888 4.22 7.38 19.94
C LEU A 888 5.47 6.81 19.29
N VAL A 889 5.74 5.54 19.57
CA VAL A 889 6.80 4.80 18.87
C VAL A 889 6.16 3.55 18.28
N GLY A 890 6.08 3.49 16.95
CA GLY A 890 5.40 2.42 16.24
C GLY A 890 6.08 2.02 14.95
N ALA A 891 5.89 0.76 14.58
CA ALA A 891 6.32 0.20 13.31
C ALA A 891 5.07 -0.36 12.61
N PHE A 892 4.78 0.13 11.41
CA PHE A 892 3.56 -0.17 10.68
C PHE A 892 3.87 -0.63 9.25
N ASP A 893 3.06 -1.56 8.76
CA ASP A 893 2.73 -1.66 7.33
C ASP A 893 1.54 -0.73 7.14
N LEU A 894 1.75 0.45 6.54
CA LEU A 894 0.72 1.48 6.51
C LEU A 894 -0.45 1.08 5.60
N THR A 895 -0.20 0.40 4.49
CA THR A 895 -1.26 -0.14 3.62
C THR A 895 -2.17 -1.07 4.41
N GLN A 896 -1.59 -2.05 5.09
CA GLN A 896 -2.35 -3.04 5.86
C GLN A 896 -3.03 -2.41 7.09
N ALA A 897 -2.33 -1.55 7.84
CA ALA A 897 -2.88 -0.86 9.00
C ALA A 897 -4.05 0.06 8.63
N ARG A 898 -3.96 0.79 7.51
CA ARG A 898 -5.04 1.63 7.00
C ARG A 898 -6.24 0.81 6.54
N ALA A 899 -6.01 -0.28 5.82
CA ALA A 899 -7.09 -1.17 5.39
C ALA A 899 -7.83 -1.76 6.60
N MET A 900 -7.09 -2.26 7.59
CA MET A 900 -7.66 -2.86 8.80
C MET A 900 -8.38 -1.85 9.69
N LEU A 901 -7.78 -0.69 9.96
CA LEU A 901 -8.45 0.39 10.70
C LEU A 901 -9.66 0.93 9.92
N GLY A 902 -9.60 0.94 8.59
CA GLY A 902 -10.68 1.32 7.69
C GLY A 902 -11.96 0.50 7.90
N VAL A 903 -11.85 -0.80 8.18
CA VAL A 903 -13.00 -1.68 8.48
C VAL A 903 -13.82 -1.16 9.66
N PHE A 904 -13.17 -0.52 10.64
CA PHE A 904 -13.79 0.01 11.85
C PHE A 904 -14.00 1.54 11.79
N GLY A 905 -13.73 2.17 10.65
CA GLY A 905 -13.84 3.61 10.43
C GLY A 905 -12.60 4.43 10.77
N TYR A 906 -11.54 3.85 11.36
CA TYR A 906 -10.36 4.59 11.84
C TYR A 906 -9.23 4.72 10.82
N GLY A 907 -9.43 4.30 9.57
CA GLY A 907 -8.44 4.43 8.48
C GLY A 907 -7.84 5.85 8.32
N PRO A 908 -8.63 6.94 8.38
CA PRO A 908 -8.12 8.31 8.27
C PRO A 908 -7.14 8.73 9.37
N LEU A 909 -7.09 8.03 10.51
CA LEU A 909 -6.17 8.37 11.61
C LEU A 909 -4.70 8.34 11.16
N LEU A 910 -4.36 7.44 10.24
CA LEU A 910 -3.01 7.28 9.68
C LEU A 910 -2.88 7.90 8.28
N SER A 911 -3.82 8.76 7.83
CA SER A 911 -3.84 9.27 6.44
C SER A 911 -2.64 10.14 6.09
N GLU A 912 -2.07 10.83 7.08
CA GLU A 912 -0.96 11.77 6.91
C GLU A 912 0.42 11.10 7.05
N LEU A 913 0.48 9.81 7.40
CA LEU A 913 1.74 9.08 7.46
C LEU A 913 2.15 8.61 6.07
N GLU A 914 3.35 8.95 5.61
CA GLU A 914 3.85 8.43 4.34
C GLU A 914 4.66 7.14 4.56
N ASP A 915 4.57 6.18 3.63
CA ASP A 915 5.46 5.02 3.64
C ASP A 915 6.87 5.46 3.25
N ASN A 916 7.69 5.73 4.26
CA ASN A 916 9.11 6.04 4.09
C ASN A 916 9.96 4.78 3.75
N GLY A 917 9.31 3.68 3.37
CA GLY A 917 9.94 2.46 2.90
C GLY A 917 9.91 2.38 1.39
N GLY A 918 11.08 2.28 0.74
CA GLY A 918 11.16 1.80 -0.63
C GLY A 918 10.46 0.43 -0.78
N PRO A 919 10.11 0.03 -2.01
CA PRO A 919 9.18 -1.07 -2.27
C PRO A 919 9.64 -2.39 -1.61
N VAL A 920 8.78 -2.93 -0.75
CA VAL A 920 8.94 -4.23 -0.09
C VAL A 920 8.52 -5.35 -1.06
N ALA A 921 9.42 -6.30 -1.27
CA ALA A 921 9.13 -7.52 -2.03
C ALA A 921 8.14 -8.41 -1.25
N PRO A 922 7.18 -9.08 -1.90
CA PRO A 922 6.29 -10.01 -1.20
C PRO A 922 7.10 -11.15 -0.59
N ALA A 923 6.89 -11.40 0.70
CA ALA A 923 7.42 -12.59 1.37
C ALA A 923 6.84 -13.84 0.72
N GLU A 924 7.70 -14.77 0.28
CA GLU A 924 7.31 -16.10 -0.16
C GLU A 924 6.58 -16.82 0.98
N THR A 925 5.26 -16.80 0.96
CA THR A 925 4.46 -17.89 1.52
C THR A 925 4.69 -19.07 0.61
N THR A 926 5.44 -20.07 1.06
CA THR A 926 5.46 -21.40 0.44
C THR A 926 4.04 -21.92 0.34
N ARG A 927 3.45 -21.78 -0.85
CA ARG A 927 2.14 -22.29 -1.22
C ARG A 927 2.28 -23.82 -1.35
N PRO A 928 1.53 -24.63 -0.58
CA PRO A 928 1.41 -26.05 -0.88
C PRO A 928 0.82 -26.20 -2.29
N ALA A 929 1.31 -27.16 -3.07
CA ALA A 929 0.82 -27.41 -4.42
C ALA A 929 -0.70 -27.65 -4.40
N PRO A 930 -1.48 -27.11 -5.38
CA PRO A 930 -2.91 -27.34 -5.42
C PRO A 930 -3.18 -28.82 -5.70
N VAL A 931 -3.77 -29.50 -4.71
CA VAL A 931 -4.36 -30.83 -4.89
C VAL A 931 -5.70 -30.61 -5.57
N VAL A 932 -5.80 -30.99 -6.84
CA VAL A 932 -7.07 -31.01 -7.56
C VAL A 932 -7.92 -32.12 -6.95
N SER A 933 -8.71 -31.77 -5.94
CA SER A 933 -9.75 -32.63 -5.37
C SER A 933 -10.93 -32.65 -6.34
N GLU A 934 -11.31 -33.83 -6.83
CA GLU A 934 -12.55 -34.08 -7.58
C GLU A 934 -13.82 -33.76 -6.75
N ASN A 935 -13.68 -33.33 -5.49
CA ASN A 935 -14.76 -32.98 -4.57
C ASN A 935 -14.55 -31.58 -3.93
N ARG A 936 -14.77 -30.51 -4.70
CA ARG A 936 -14.64 -29.11 -4.26
C ARG A 936 -15.54 -28.75 -3.08
N SER A 937 -16.75 -29.29 -3.03
CA SER A 937 -17.71 -29.06 -1.94
C SER A 937 -17.22 -29.67 -0.62
N GLY A 938 -16.66 -30.88 -0.66
CA GLY A 938 -16.03 -31.50 0.51
C GLY A 938 -14.79 -30.73 1.00
N HIS A 939 -13.98 -30.19 0.09
CA HIS A 939 -12.78 -29.40 0.43
C HIS A 939 -13.16 -28.06 1.09
N LEU A 940 -14.24 -27.42 0.66
CA LEU A 940 -14.76 -26.21 1.28
C LEU A 940 -15.20 -26.45 2.74
N VAL A 941 -15.93 -27.55 3.00
CA VAL A 941 -16.34 -27.94 4.36
C VAL A 941 -15.13 -28.25 5.23
N GLN A 942 -14.09 -28.87 4.66
CA GLN A 942 -12.85 -29.16 5.36
C GLN A 942 -12.05 -27.89 5.70
N LEU A 943 -11.94 -26.94 4.77
CA LEU A 943 -11.33 -25.62 5.03
C LEU A 943 -12.08 -24.86 6.13
N LEU A 944 -13.40 -24.96 6.16
CA LEU A 944 -14.19 -24.33 7.21
C LEU A 944 -13.92 -25.00 8.55
N ALA A 945 -13.90 -26.34 8.61
CA ALA A 945 -13.60 -27.12 9.80
C ALA A 945 -12.24 -26.76 10.41
N GLU A 946 -11.22 -26.58 9.57
CA GLU A 946 -9.88 -26.16 10.01
C GLU A 946 -9.88 -24.73 10.57
N VAL A 947 -10.62 -23.81 9.95
CA VAL A 947 -10.65 -22.41 10.36
C VAL A 947 -11.45 -22.21 11.67
N ILE A 948 -12.53 -22.97 11.86
CA ILE A 948 -13.34 -22.93 13.10
C ILE A 948 -12.84 -23.88 14.19
N GLY A 949 -11.89 -24.77 13.87
CA GLY A 949 -11.30 -25.72 14.82
C GLY A 949 -12.19 -26.91 15.18
N ALA A 950 -13.03 -27.38 14.24
CA ALA A 950 -13.88 -28.56 14.45
C ALA A 950 -13.08 -29.87 14.29
N ASP A 951 -13.35 -30.87 15.14
CA ASP A 951 -12.56 -32.12 15.16
C ASP A 951 -12.68 -32.93 13.84
N HIS A 952 -13.85 -32.92 13.18
CA HIS A 952 -14.15 -33.72 11.98
C HIS A 952 -15.11 -32.97 11.04
N ALA A 953 -14.84 -32.95 9.72
CA ALA A 953 -15.68 -32.27 8.72
C ALA A 953 -17.15 -32.77 8.68
N ASP A 954 -17.39 -34.05 8.98
CA ASP A 954 -18.74 -34.66 9.04
C ASP A 954 -19.60 -34.13 10.21
N SER A 955 -19.01 -33.35 11.12
CA SER A 955 -19.72 -32.73 12.26
C SER A 955 -20.28 -31.34 11.96
N ILE A 956 -19.97 -30.78 10.77
CA ILE A 956 -20.46 -29.47 10.32
C ILE A 956 -21.85 -29.62 9.71
N ASP A 957 -22.84 -28.96 10.32
CA ASP A 957 -24.18 -28.82 9.75
C ASP A 957 -24.17 -27.74 8.65
N THR A 958 -24.10 -28.17 7.39
CA THR A 958 -23.92 -27.27 6.24
C THR A 958 -25.13 -26.37 5.95
N ALA A 959 -26.30 -26.70 6.50
CA ALA A 959 -27.51 -25.90 6.40
C ALA A 959 -27.54 -24.74 7.42
N MET A 960 -26.70 -24.79 8.45
CA MET A 960 -26.62 -23.76 9.48
C MET A 960 -25.81 -22.54 8.98
N PRO A 961 -26.20 -21.30 9.33
CA PRO A 961 -25.39 -20.11 9.03
C PRO A 961 -23.98 -20.23 9.63
N MET A 962 -22.95 -19.92 8.85
CA MET A 962 -21.54 -20.08 9.29
C MET A 962 -21.21 -19.30 10.57
N VAL A 963 -21.83 -18.14 10.77
CA VAL A 963 -21.72 -17.33 11.99
C VAL A 963 -22.29 -18.05 13.22
N ALA A 964 -23.35 -18.85 13.03
CA ALA A 964 -23.97 -19.63 14.11
C ALA A 964 -23.16 -20.90 14.45
N MET A 965 -22.20 -21.28 13.60
CA MET A 965 -21.20 -22.33 13.84
C MET A 965 -19.91 -21.81 14.51
N GLY A 966 -19.87 -20.53 14.88
CA GLY A 966 -18.75 -19.93 15.60
C GLY A 966 -17.68 -19.28 14.71
N LEU A 967 -17.96 -19.03 13.42
CA LEU A 967 -17.06 -18.30 12.52
C LEU A 967 -17.02 -16.81 12.90
N ASP A 968 -15.93 -16.35 13.51
CA ASP A 968 -15.70 -14.93 13.81
C ASP A 968 -15.18 -14.14 12.59
N SER A 969 -15.09 -12.82 12.66
CA SER A 969 -14.75 -11.99 11.48
C SER A 969 -13.30 -12.10 11.02
N LEU A 970 -12.37 -12.48 11.90
CA LEU A 970 -10.98 -12.76 11.51
C LEU A 970 -10.91 -14.15 10.85
N GLN A 971 -11.63 -15.12 11.39
CA GLN A 971 -11.79 -16.44 10.81
C GLN A 971 -12.53 -16.37 9.46
N ALA A 972 -13.52 -15.51 9.30
CA ALA A 972 -14.21 -15.31 8.02
C ALA A 972 -13.28 -14.76 6.94
N LEU A 973 -12.39 -13.83 7.29
CA LEU A 973 -11.36 -13.32 6.38
C LEU A 973 -10.28 -14.36 6.09
N GLU A 974 -9.87 -15.16 7.09
CA GLU A 974 -8.94 -16.27 6.88
C GLU A 974 -9.57 -17.36 6.00
N PHE A 975 -10.83 -17.71 6.24
CA PHE A 975 -11.60 -18.65 5.44
C PHE A 975 -11.77 -18.14 4.02
N ARG A 976 -12.17 -16.88 3.81
CA ARG A 976 -12.20 -16.23 2.49
C ARG A 976 -10.85 -16.33 1.78
N ARG A 977 -9.77 -15.98 2.47
CA ARG A 977 -8.42 -16.02 1.92
C ARG A 977 -8.01 -17.45 1.54
N ARG A 978 -8.31 -18.45 2.38
CA ARG A 978 -8.01 -19.86 2.12
C ARG A 978 -8.85 -20.42 0.97
N VAL A 979 -10.14 -20.11 0.92
CA VAL A 979 -11.02 -20.49 -0.18
C VAL A 979 -10.58 -19.83 -1.51
N GLN A 980 -10.23 -18.55 -1.50
CA GLN A 980 -9.62 -17.90 -2.68
C GLN A 980 -8.29 -18.55 -3.07
N ALA A 981 -7.45 -18.89 -2.09
CA ALA A 981 -6.12 -19.40 -2.35
C ALA A 981 -6.10 -20.86 -2.85
N GLU A 982 -7.04 -21.69 -2.39
CA GLU A 982 -7.06 -23.14 -2.60
C GLU A 982 -8.19 -23.62 -3.52
N LEU A 983 -9.30 -22.89 -3.57
CA LEU A 983 -10.46 -23.22 -4.42
C LEU A 983 -10.66 -22.23 -5.58
N ASP A 984 -9.82 -21.18 -5.65
CA ASP A 984 -9.89 -20.09 -6.64
C ASP A 984 -11.28 -19.46 -6.77
N PHE A 985 -11.98 -19.39 -5.62
CA PHE A 985 -13.35 -18.93 -5.52
C PHE A 985 -13.42 -17.70 -4.61
N GLU A 986 -13.95 -16.60 -5.14
CA GLU A 986 -14.07 -15.37 -4.37
C GLU A 986 -15.38 -15.35 -3.57
N LEU A 987 -15.23 -15.41 -2.25
CA LEU A 987 -16.33 -15.26 -1.32
C LEU A 987 -16.54 -13.77 -0.94
N PRO A 988 -17.72 -13.19 -1.20
CA PRO A 988 -18.05 -11.86 -0.69
C PRO A 988 -18.09 -11.88 0.85
N VAL A 989 -17.38 -10.96 1.50
CA VAL A 989 -17.30 -10.87 2.99
C VAL A 989 -18.69 -10.67 3.61
N GLN A 990 -19.56 -9.96 2.88
CA GLN A 990 -20.96 -9.75 3.25
C GLN A 990 -21.76 -11.06 3.33
N ASP A 991 -21.43 -12.08 2.53
CA ASP A 991 -22.14 -13.36 2.55
C ASP A 991 -21.64 -14.22 3.71
N LEU A 992 -20.33 -14.18 3.98
CA LEU A 992 -19.70 -14.87 5.11
C LEU A 992 -20.15 -14.35 6.48
N LEU A 993 -20.40 -13.05 6.59
CA LEU A 993 -20.81 -12.39 7.85
C LEU A 993 -22.31 -12.09 7.91
N GLY A 994 -23.00 -12.09 6.77
CA GLY A 994 -24.43 -11.79 6.63
C GLY A 994 -25.36 -12.99 6.84
N GLY A 995 -24.83 -14.14 7.28
CA GLY A 995 -25.60 -15.31 7.65
C GLY A 995 -25.78 -16.36 6.55
N ALA A 996 -24.96 -16.37 5.50
CA ALA A 996 -24.96 -17.47 4.54
C ALA A 996 -24.58 -18.79 5.21
N SER A 997 -25.26 -19.88 4.83
CA SER A 997 -24.89 -21.24 5.19
C SER A 997 -23.81 -21.77 4.24
N VAL A 998 -23.19 -22.89 4.60
CA VAL A 998 -22.20 -23.53 3.74
C VAL A 998 -22.85 -24.05 2.46
N ASP A 999 -24.09 -24.54 2.54
CA ASP A 999 -24.87 -24.96 1.37
C ASP A 999 -25.07 -23.83 0.36
N HIS A 1000 -25.35 -22.59 0.81
CA HIS A 1000 -25.47 -21.44 -0.10
C HIS A 1000 -24.16 -21.14 -0.84
N VAL A 1001 -23.02 -21.31 -0.18
CA VAL A 1001 -21.71 -21.14 -0.82
C VAL A 1001 -21.44 -22.29 -1.80
N ILE A 1002 -21.77 -23.53 -1.43
CA ILE A 1002 -21.62 -24.69 -2.31
C ILE A 1002 -22.50 -24.53 -3.56
N ASP A 1003 -23.73 -24.06 -3.42
CA ASP A 1003 -24.63 -23.81 -4.56
C ASP A 1003 -24.07 -22.72 -5.49
N ALA A 1004 -23.52 -21.64 -4.95
CA ALA A 1004 -22.84 -20.60 -5.73
C ALA A 1004 -21.59 -21.15 -6.45
N LEU A 1005 -20.80 -21.98 -5.77
CA LEU A 1005 -19.59 -22.61 -6.30
C LEU A 1005 -19.92 -23.66 -7.38
N THR A 1006 -21.05 -24.36 -7.24
CA THR A 1006 -21.54 -25.35 -8.22
C THR A 1006 -22.21 -24.67 -9.42
N ALA A 1007 -22.90 -23.55 -9.22
CA ALA A 1007 -23.47 -22.73 -10.29
C ALA A 1007 -22.39 -22.06 -11.15
N GLN A 1008 -21.20 -21.83 -10.61
CA GLN A 1008 -20.03 -21.36 -11.36
C GLN A 1008 -19.29 -22.49 -12.09
N SER A 1009 -19.58 -23.75 -11.76
CA SER A 1009 -18.99 -24.96 -12.36
C SER A 1009 -19.91 -25.62 -13.42
N ARG A 1010 -21.08 -25.03 -13.69
CA ARG A 1010 -22.00 -25.35 -14.79
C ARG A 1010 -22.02 -24.20 -15.78
#